data_AF-A0A7X6ZH38-F1
#
_entry.id   AF-A0A7X6ZH38-F1
#
_cell.length_a   1.000
_cell.length_b   1.000
_cell.length_c   1.000
_cell.angle_alpha   90.00
_cell.angle_beta   90.00
_cell.angle_gamma   90.00
#
_symmetry.space_group_name_H-M   'P 1'
#
loop_
_entity.id
_entity.type
_entity.pdbx_description
1 polymer ?
#
loop_
_entity_poly.entity_id
_entity_poly.type
_entity_poly.pdbx_seq_one_letter_code
_entity_poly.pdbx_strand_id
1 'polypeptide(L)'
;MQLFKRLLFYLFLISLGLFIGMSDACAAQRIWTGGGADELASNPANWSGNVAPVSGDDIVLSSSSHEDLVWDLNIELLSWTQDEYEGTVTIRTVYPGQGDFTGLTILNDCLINSGTWTHPANPSTVTDVDNELYRLNVTVGGNFQIGVDGCIDLTGKGYAAARGPGRGGNAYGGTYGGRGQESPANSGDPCYGSIHKPVNLGSGGNNDAGGGAMLLNIQGNFVNNGSIIAEGASRMDEGLAHGAAQRVGSGGSVFITSGYISGTGVIQANGGSGREWGCGGGGRVSLVLTGDGADFDDYTGSITAYSGRLKSGSANAGAGTVYLQTADQAFGAGTLIIDNMSIPSTLQTDISHKVTDASAGTVIIKNNGHLRIMEDQTLEVSGVFSNASKFTANSGSVFMMTDKFSDVCKLYGDVNFANFWFYDLTGTDTSLIFEAGKTYKILDEGSIILKGTADNKLKLRSSVSDTYWKLSVAGTADQFFEHIDLRDSDARSGMQLTAFYSIDNGHNENWAFSDFPPGIQNTWTGTENNLWSNGNNWHSGRAPVDEDSILINPAVNIPFLDGQSRTVADLEIAPGATLVLDGFSITVNGEALIEGELIGSGTETIVFNDDVTLSGKLNLAKNETLLIKKNLDFQGATLVRGISDFVICGDNPQSLNFDDLTLYTLLIETSQQVSFISGFTAYELSAVADQNNPKHLMFAASETVSLDYLTLIGSFDEPDIFLRSSLDGSPWKIKLNVLSNVRGIDVKDSDAGLGLEIGALMSINRGGNNNWNFAPTWITWTGLGGNNEFENSANWWPENVPDESSTVYINTESSIT
;
A
#
# COMPACT_ATOMS: atom_id res chain seq x y z
N MET A 1 -11.16 -45.14 -16.13
CA MET A 1 -10.29 -44.07 -16.67
C MET A 1 -10.57 -43.70 -18.15
N GLN A 2 -11.01 -44.63 -19.02
CA GLN A 2 -11.45 -44.29 -20.39
C GLN A 2 -12.93 -43.89 -20.53
N LEU A 3 -13.81 -44.27 -19.58
CA LEU A 3 -15.21 -43.79 -19.57
C LEU A 3 -15.35 -42.35 -19.04
N PHE A 4 -14.49 -41.92 -18.12
CA PHE A 4 -14.50 -40.55 -17.57
C PHE A 4 -14.02 -39.51 -18.59
N LYS A 5 -13.13 -39.90 -19.52
CA LYS A 5 -12.67 -39.05 -20.62
C LYS A 5 -13.68 -38.90 -21.77
N ARG A 6 -14.67 -39.80 -21.90
CA ARG A 6 -15.75 -39.67 -22.89
C ARG A 6 -16.96 -38.88 -22.37
N LEU A 7 -17.17 -38.85 -21.05
CA LEU A 7 -18.24 -38.05 -20.45
C LEU A 7 -17.87 -36.56 -20.38
N LEU A 8 -16.59 -36.22 -20.14
CA LEU A 8 -16.11 -34.83 -20.23
C LEU A 8 -16.15 -34.28 -21.67
N PHE A 9 -15.93 -35.12 -22.69
CA PHE A 9 -15.97 -34.68 -24.09
C PHE A 9 -17.40 -34.41 -24.61
N TYR A 10 -18.43 -35.02 -23.99
CA TYR A 10 -19.84 -34.77 -24.33
C TYR A 10 -20.47 -33.65 -23.48
N LEU A 11 -20.01 -33.41 -22.24
CA LEU A 11 -20.44 -32.22 -21.48
C LEU A 11 -19.82 -30.93 -22.04
N PHE A 12 -18.63 -30.99 -22.64
CA PHE A 12 -18.02 -29.85 -23.33
C PHE A 12 -18.72 -29.49 -24.66
N LEU A 13 -19.48 -30.44 -25.24
CA LEU A 13 -20.29 -30.22 -26.46
C LEU A 13 -21.75 -29.84 -26.17
N ILE A 14 -22.20 -29.89 -24.91
CA ILE A 14 -23.56 -29.50 -24.51
C ILE A 14 -23.59 -28.10 -23.86
N SER A 15 -22.49 -27.60 -23.31
CA SER A 15 -22.36 -26.16 -22.99
C SER A 15 -22.09 -25.29 -24.23
N LEU A 16 -21.82 -25.89 -25.39
CA LEU A 16 -21.69 -25.20 -26.68
C LEU A 16 -23.02 -25.16 -27.47
N GLY A 17 -24.11 -25.71 -26.93
CA GLY A 17 -25.38 -25.92 -27.65
C GLY A 17 -26.60 -25.19 -27.07
N LEU A 18 -26.45 -24.29 -26.10
CA LEU A 18 -27.55 -23.56 -25.46
C LEU A 18 -27.34 -22.03 -25.41
N PHE A 19 -26.61 -21.51 -26.39
CA PHE A 19 -26.70 -20.12 -26.87
C PHE A 19 -27.22 -20.14 -28.33
N ILE A 20 -28.39 -20.71 -28.56
CA ILE A 20 -29.13 -20.52 -29.81
C ILE A 20 -30.31 -19.62 -29.46
N GLY A 21 -30.06 -18.31 -29.57
CA GLY A 21 -31.00 -17.29 -29.14
C GLY A 21 -30.42 -15.87 -28.98
N MET A 22 -29.20 -15.60 -29.44
CA MET A 22 -28.80 -14.26 -29.83
C MET A 22 -28.42 -14.36 -31.30
N SER A 23 -29.08 -13.57 -32.14
CA SER A 23 -28.74 -13.46 -33.56
C SER A 23 -27.24 -13.22 -33.71
N ASP A 24 -26.60 -13.98 -34.60
CA ASP A 24 -25.41 -13.52 -35.32
C ASP A 24 -25.75 -12.19 -36.01
N ALA A 25 -25.66 -11.08 -35.28
CA ALA A 25 -25.43 -9.80 -35.89
C ALA A 25 -23.98 -9.87 -36.40
N CYS A 26 -23.82 -10.12 -37.69
CA CYS A 26 -22.54 -9.94 -38.36
C CYS A 26 -21.99 -8.58 -37.92
N ALA A 27 -20.82 -8.56 -37.27
CA ALA A 27 -20.14 -7.32 -36.92
C ALA A 27 -20.10 -6.42 -38.15
N ALA A 28 -20.67 -5.23 -38.03
CA ALA A 28 -20.73 -4.31 -39.16
C ALA A 28 -19.49 -3.42 -39.11
N GLN A 29 -18.85 -3.27 -40.25
CA GLN A 29 -17.78 -2.30 -40.40
C GLN A 29 -18.38 -0.89 -40.46
N ARG A 30 -17.87 0.01 -39.63
CA ARG A 30 -18.23 1.43 -39.57
C ARG A 30 -17.04 2.25 -40.03
N ILE A 31 -17.20 2.90 -41.18
CA ILE A 31 -16.15 3.72 -41.79
C ILE A 31 -16.44 5.18 -41.48
N TRP A 32 -15.50 5.85 -40.82
CA TRP A 32 -15.59 7.28 -40.53
C TRP A 32 -15.46 8.10 -41.81
N THR A 33 -16.41 9.00 -42.06
CA THR A 33 -16.39 9.92 -43.20
C THR A 33 -16.26 11.38 -42.78
N GLY A 34 -16.64 11.72 -41.54
CA GLY A 34 -16.70 13.11 -41.07
C GLY A 34 -17.70 14.00 -41.83
N GLY A 35 -18.68 13.39 -42.52
CA GLY A 35 -19.59 14.12 -43.42
C GLY A 35 -20.70 14.93 -42.75
N GLY A 36 -20.86 14.84 -41.43
CA GLY A 36 -21.85 15.56 -40.64
C GLY A 36 -21.42 16.98 -40.27
N ALA A 37 -22.16 17.62 -39.36
CA ALA A 37 -21.95 19.01 -38.96
C ALA A 37 -21.05 19.18 -37.73
N ASP A 38 -20.56 18.07 -37.17
CA ASP A 38 -19.74 17.98 -35.97
C ASP A 38 -18.77 16.79 -36.09
N GLU A 39 -17.87 16.65 -35.12
CA GLU A 39 -16.87 15.59 -35.08
C GLU A 39 -17.32 14.37 -34.25
N LEU A 40 -18.59 14.29 -33.81
CA LEU A 40 -19.04 13.30 -32.83
C LEU A 40 -19.27 11.92 -33.46
N ALA A 41 -18.73 10.87 -32.84
CA ALA A 41 -18.99 9.49 -33.21
C ALA A 41 -20.46 9.11 -33.06
N SER A 42 -21.18 9.72 -32.11
CA SER A 42 -22.61 9.52 -31.92
C SER A 42 -23.50 10.07 -33.04
N ASN A 43 -22.99 10.97 -33.90
CA ASN A 43 -23.75 11.53 -35.01
C ASN A 43 -23.72 10.57 -36.23
N PRO A 44 -24.86 9.97 -36.62
CA PRO A 44 -24.88 8.99 -37.71
C PRO A 44 -24.39 9.56 -39.04
N ALA A 45 -24.55 10.86 -39.30
CA ALA A 45 -24.15 11.51 -40.55
C ALA A 45 -22.63 11.52 -40.78
N ASN A 46 -21.83 11.29 -39.73
CA ASN A 46 -20.38 11.19 -39.83
C ASN A 46 -19.86 9.82 -40.27
N TRP A 47 -20.76 8.86 -40.49
CA TRP A 47 -20.42 7.49 -40.83
C TRP A 47 -20.96 7.10 -42.20
N SER A 48 -20.21 6.25 -42.89
CA SER A 48 -20.65 5.68 -44.16
C SER A 48 -22.02 5.00 -43.99
N GLY A 49 -22.98 5.33 -44.86
CA GLY A 49 -24.35 4.84 -44.78
C GLY A 49 -25.26 5.58 -43.79
N ASN A 50 -24.78 6.64 -43.14
CA ASN A 50 -25.51 7.44 -42.14
C ASN A 50 -25.96 6.61 -40.92
N VAL A 51 -25.10 5.72 -40.40
CA VAL A 51 -25.39 4.84 -39.26
C VAL A 51 -24.27 4.96 -38.23
N ALA A 52 -24.59 5.44 -37.03
CA ALA A 52 -23.64 5.51 -35.92
C ALA A 52 -23.25 4.10 -35.42
N PRO A 53 -22.04 3.93 -34.88
CA PRO A 53 -21.60 2.66 -34.30
C PRO A 53 -22.50 2.17 -33.18
N VAL A 54 -22.63 0.85 -33.08
CA VAL A 54 -23.27 0.15 -31.95
C VAL A 54 -22.33 -0.90 -31.36
N SER A 55 -22.69 -1.46 -30.21
CA SER A 55 -21.86 -2.48 -29.55
C SER A 55 -21.57 -3.66 -30.48
N GLY A 56 -20.31 -4.07 -30.58
CA GLY A 56 -19.82 -5.14 -31.45
C GLY A 56 -19.49 -4.74 -32.89
N ASP A 57 -19.54 -3.45 -33.24
CA ASP A 57 -19.09 -2.96 -34.57
C ASP A 57 -17.55 -2.88 -34.66
N ASP A 58 -17.03 -2.97 -35.89
CA ASP A 58 -15.61 -2.75 -36.23
C ASP A 58 -15.42 -1.32 -36.74
N ILE A 59 -14.48 -0.57 -36.16
CA ILE A 59 -14.26 0.84 -36.49
C ILE A 59 -13.07 0.99 -37.45
N VAL A 60 -13.30 1.68 -38.57
CA VAL A 60 -12.29 1.90 -39.61
C VAL A 60 -12.14 3.38 -39.95
N LEU A 61 -10.92 3.88 -39.80
CA LEU A 61 -10.46 5.18 -40.28
C LEU A 61 -9.39 4.92 -41.36
N SER A 62 -9.59 5.51 -42.54
CA SER A 62 -8.73 5.24 -43.70
C SER A 62 -8.33 6.53 -44.43
N SER A 63 -7.67 6.40 -45.58
CA SER A 63 -7.38 7.54 -46.47
C SER A 63 -8.62 8.33 -46.92
N SER A 64 -9.84 7.81 -46.77
CA SER A 64 -11.10 8.53 -47.04
C SER A 64 -11.62 9.34 -45.84
N SER A 65 -10.96 9.23 -44.70
CA SER A 65 -11.33 9.85 -43.43
C SER A 65 -10.43 11.08 -43.24
N HIS A 66 -10.97 12.29 -43.48
CA HIS A 66 -10.15 13.52 -43.46
C HIS A 66 -10.40 14.42 -42.26
N GLU A 67 -11.49 14.22 -41.55
CA GLU A 67 -11.88 15.03 -40.39
C GLU A 67 -11.47 14.36 -39.08
N ASP A 68 -11.24 15.17 -38.06
CA ASP A 68 -11.02 14.72 -36.68
C ASP A 68 -12.26 13.97 -36.16
N LEU A 69 -12.04 13.00 -35.28
CA LEU A 69 -13.09 12.18 -34.67
C LEU A 69 -13.11 12.40 -33.17
N VAL A 70 -14.28 12.64 -32.61
CA VAL A 70 -14.52 12.68 -31.16
C VAL A 70 -15.31 11.44 -30.78
N TRP A 71 -14.66 10.49 -30.10
CA TRP A 71 -15.31 9.29 -29.61
C TRP A 71 -16.02 9.58 -28.29
N ASP A 72 -17.35 9.67 -28.35
CA ASP A 72 -18.25 10.01 -27.24
C ASP A 72 -19.24 8.89 -26.87
N LEU A 73 -19.03 7.68 -27.40
CA LEU A 73 -19.90 6.52 -27.19
C LEU A 73 -19.33 5.56 -26.13
N ASN A 74 -20.13 5.28 -25.10
CA ASN A 74 -19.84 4.25 -24.09
C ASN A 74 -20.40 2.88 -24.54
N ILE A 75 -19.71 2.26 -25.50
CA ILE A 75 -20.07 0.95 -26.09
C ILE A 75 -18.83 0.08 -26.22
N GLU A 76 -19.01 -1.24 -26.29
CA GLU A 76 -17.93 -2.19 -26.57
C GLU A 76 -17.73 -2.35 -28.08
N LEU A 77 -16.49 -2.27 -28.54
CA LEU A 77 -16.14 -2.40 -29.95
C LEU A 77 -15.59 -3.79 -30.26
N LEU A 78 -15.81 -4.28 -31.47
CA LEU A 78 -15.17 -5.52 -31.90
C LEU A 78 -13.67 -5.32 -32.14
N SER A 79 -13.31 -4.32 -32.96
CA SER A 79 -11.93 -3.99 -33.33
C SER A 79 -11.81 -2.53 -33.76
N TRP A 80 -10.57 -2.04 -33.84
CA TRP A 80 -10.26 -0.71 -34.35
C TRP A 80 -9.12 -0.76 -35.36
N THR A 81 -9.32 -0.15 -36.52
CA THR A 81 -8.30 0.00 -37.57
C THR A 81 -8.19 1.45 -38.02
N GLN A 82 -6.98 2.01 -37.90
CA GLN A 82 -6.63 3.36 -38.35
C GLN A 82 -5.36 3.27 -39.19
N ASP A 83 -5.51 3.46 -40.50
CA ASP A 83 -4.43 3.28 -41.48
C ASP A 83 -4.57 4.28 -42.62
N GLU A 84 -3.52 5.00 -43.00
CA GLU A 84 -3.57 6.14 -43.93
C GLU A 84 -4.54 7.28 -43.49
N TYR A 85 -4.92 7.32 -42.22
CA TYR A 85 -5.63 8.43 -41.57
C TYR A 85 -4.64 9.45 -40.97
N GLU A 86 -4.85 10.74 -41.21
CA GLU A 86 -3.95 11.82 -40.74
C GLU A 86 -4.53 12.66 -39.59
N GLY A 87 -5.82 12.50 -39.27
CA GLY A 87 -6.50 13.32 -38.26
C GLY A 87 -6.26 12.89 -36.82
N THR A 88 -7.02 13.50 -35.91
CA THR A 88 -6.99 13.27 -34.47
C THR A 88 -8.27 12.60 -33.98
N VAL A 89 -8.13 11.51 -33.25
CA VAL A 89 -9.18 10.84 -32.50
C VAL A 89 -9.12 11.28 -31.04
N THR A 90 -10.11 12.04 -30.58
CA THR A 90 -10.28 12.44 -29.18
C THR A 90 -11.24 11.50 -28.46
N ILE A 91 -10.73 10.63 -27.59
CA ILE A 91 -11.52 9.70 -26.79
C ILE A 91 -11.93 10.38 -25.48
N ARG A 92 -13.23 10.53 -25.25
CA ARG A 92 -13.78 11.32 -24.13
C ARG A 92 -13.99 10.52 -22.84
N THR A 93 -13.05 9.64 -22.51
CA THR A 93 -13.12 8.90 -21.24
C THR A 93 -12.83 9.81 -20.04
N VAL A 94 -13.56 9.60 -18.95
CA VAL A 94 -13.47 10.39 -17.71
C VAL A 94 -13.00 9.56 -16.52
N TYR A 95 -12.53 10.21 -15.46
CA TYR A 95 -12.28 9.54 -14.18
C TYR A 95 -13.59 9.04 -13.55
N PRO A 96 -13.55 7.96 -12.75
CA PRO A 96 -14.71 7.51 -11.99
C PRO A 96 -15.35 8.64 -11.18
N GLY A 97 -16.69 8.72 -11.21
CA GLY A 97 -17.46 9.77 -10.54
C GLY A 97 -17.65 11.06 -11.34
N GLN A 98 -16.99 11.23 -12.49
CA GLN A 98 -17.14 12.41 -13.35
C GLN A 98 -18.13 12.20 -14.52
N GLY A 99 -18.57 10.96 -14.75
CA GLY A 99 -19.50 10.56 -15.81
C GLY A 99 -19.42 9.06 -16.09
N ASP A 100 -20.30 8.56 -16.97
CA ASP A 100 -20.48 7.12 -17.19
C ASP A 100 -19.42 6.51 -18.12
N PHE A 101 -18.87 7.28 -19.06
CA PHE A 101 -17.88 6.79 -20.02
C PHE A 101 -16.47 6.81 -19.41
N THR A 102 -16.15 5.80 -18.61
CA THR A 102 -14.90 5.75 -17.83
C THR A 102 -13.76 4.99 -18.53
N GLY A 103 -14.06 4.27 -19.61
CA GLY A 103 -13.08 3.53 -20.40
C GLY A 103 -13.65 3.03 -21.73
N LEU A 104 -12.80 2.92 -22.75
CA LEU A 104 -13.12 2.32 -24.04
C LEU A 104 -12.70 0.83 -24.05
N THR A 105 -13.60 -0.06 -24.45
CA THR A 105 -13.32 -1.50 -24.58
C THR A 105 -13.32 -1.91 -26.04
N ILE A 106 -12.22 -2.52 -26.49
CA ILE A 106 -12.04 -3.14 -27.81
C ILE A 106 -11.81 -4.64 -27.58
N LEU A 107 -12.70 -5.49 -28.07
CA LEU A 107 -12.71 -6.91 -27.75
C LEU A 107 -11.56 -7.68 -28.43
N ASN A 108 -11.19 -7.31 -29.65
CA ASN A 108 -10.11 -7.92 -30.41
C ASN A 108 -8.94 -6.94 -30.59
N ASP A 109 -8.40 -6.84 -31.81
CA ASP A 109 -7.20 -6.09 -32.11
C ASP A 109 -7.48 -4.59 -32.30
N CYS A 110 -6.50 -3.77 -31.92
CA CYS A 110 -6.44 -2.34 -32.17
C CYS A 110 -5.20 -2.01 -33.01
N LEU A 111 -5.39 -1.32 -34.13
CA LEU A 111 -4.32 -0.91 -35.04
C LEU A 111 -4.36 0.61 -35.26
N ILE A 112 -3.27 1.29 -34.92
CA ILE A 112 -3.03 2.71 -35.20
C ILE A 112 -1.75 2.83 -36.03
N ASN A 113 -1.85 2.64 -37.35
CA ASN A 113 -0.69 2.76 -38.23
C ASN A 113 -0.30 4.21 -38.54
N SER A 114 -1.28 5.12 -38.54
CA SER A 114 -1.11 6.55 -38.82
C SER A 114 -2.08 7.38 -37.99
N GLY A 115 -1.88 8.71 -37.91
CA GLY A 115 -2.79 9.63 -37.21
C GLY A 115 -2.63 9.59 -35.69
N THR A 116 -3.46 10.35 -34.97
CA THR A 116 -3.25 10.59 -33.53
C THR A 116 -4.45 10.19 -32.68
N TRP A 117 -4.21 9.56 -31.53
CA TRP A 117 -5.18 9.44 -30.43
C TRP A 117 -4.85 10.43 -29.30
N THR A 118 -5.88 10.97 -28.66
CA THR A 118 -5.76 11.85 -27.50
C THR A 118 -6.99 11.77 -26.58
N HIS A 119 -6.93 12.44 -25.43
CA HIS A 119 -8.11 12.72 -24.59
C HIS A 119 -8.34 14.24 -24.47
N PRO A 120 -9.55 14.71 -24.13
CA PRO A 120 -9.80 16.13 -23.93
C PRO A 120 -8.90 16.71 -22.84
N ALA A 121 -8.47 17.97 -22.99
CA ALA A 121 -7.70 18.64 -21.96
C ALA A 121 -8.55 18.83 -20.69
N ASN A 122 -7.92 18.69 -19.52
CA ASN A 122 -8.61 18.97 -18.26
C ASN A 122 -9.01 20.47 -18.19
N PRO A 123 -10.27 20.82 -17.92
CA PRO A 123 -10.75 22.18 -18.09
C PRO A 123 -10.23 23.13 -17.01
N SER A 124 -9.88 24.36 -17.41
CA SER A 124 -9.48 25.42 -16.47
C SER A 124 -10.64 25.97 -15.63
N THR A 125 -11.88 25.60 -15.93
CA THR A 125 -13.11 26.11 -15.29
C THR A 125 -13.54 25.31 -14.06
N VAL A 126 -12.86 24.20 -13.74
CA VAL A 126 -13.18 23.45 -12.53
C VAL A 126 -12.81 24.27 -11.30
N THR A 127 -13.73 24.37 -10.35
CA THR A 127 -13.56 25.17 -9.12
C THR A 127 -12.61 24.51 -8.14
N ASP A 128 -12.61 23.18 -8.11
CA ASP A 128 -11.59 22.41 -7.41
C ASP A 128 -10.31 22.41 -8.24
N VAL A 129 -9.25 22.94 -7.63
CA VAL A 129 -7.95 23.13 -8.26
C VAL A 129 -7.21 21.82 -8.50
N ASP A 130 -7.65 20.73 -7.85
CA ASP A 130 -7.03 19.41 -7.93
C ASP A 130 -7.96 18.35 -8.56
N ASN A 131 -9.05 18.75 -9.22
CA ASN A 131 -9.97 17.82 -9.90
C ASN A 131 -9.42 17.25 -11.22
N GLU A 132 -9.46 15.92 -11.35
CA GLU A 132 -9.11 15.18 -12.56
C GLU A 132 -10.38 14.79 -13.32
N LEU A 133 -10.62 15.36 -14.51
CA LEU A 133 -11.82 15.07 -15.30
C LEU A 133 -11.57 14.01 -16.38
N TYR A 134 -10.60 14.26 -17.26
CA TYR A 134 -10.35 13.42 -18.43
C TYR A 134 -9.02 12.67 -18.32
N ARG A 135 -9.04 11.41 -18.76
CA ARG A 135 -7.86 10.57 -19.00
C ARG A 135 -8.15 9.67 -20.17
N LEU A 136 -7.12 9.16 -20.84
CA LEU A 136 -7.29 8.08 -21.81
C LEU A 136 -7.32 6.74 -21.05
N ASN A 137 -8.42 6.00 -21.10
CA ASN A 137 -8.52 4.67 -20.48
C ASN A 137 -9.05 3.66 -21.50
N VAL A 138 -8.22 2.69 -21.90
CA VAL A 138 -8.53 1.76 -22.99
C VAL A 138 -8.19 0.33 -22.58
N THR A 139 -9.09 -0.60 -22.87
CA THR A 139 -8.86 -2.05 -22.77
C THR A 139 -8.94 -2.68 -24.17
N VAL A 140 -7.92 -3.47 -24.52
CA VAL A 140 -7.81 -4.20 -25.78
C VAL A 140 -7.70 -5.69 -25.46
N GLY A 141 -8.69 -6.48 -25.88
CA GLY A 141 -8.73 -7.92 -25.64
C GLY A 141 -7.81 -8.74 -26.55
N GLY A 142 -7.37 -8.16 -27.67
CA GLY A 142 -6.38 -8.73 -28.59
C GLY A 142 -5.03 -8.02 -28.54
N ASN A 143 -4.39 -7.93 -29.70
CA ASN A 143 -3.13 -7.22 -29.90
C ASN A 143 -3.36 -5.72 -30.10
N PHE A 144 -2.38 -4.92 -29.71
CA PHE A 144 -2.35 -3.50 -30.04
C PHE A 144 -1.06 -3.19 -30.79
N GLN A 145 -1.19 -2.64 -32.00
CA GLN A 145 -0.07 -2.11 -32.77
C GLN A 145 -0.20 -0.60 -32.99
N ILE A 146 0.91 0.12 -32.77
CA ILE A 146 1.13 1.50 -33.20
C ILE A 146 2.23 1.48 -34.27
N GLY A 147 1.88 1.85 -35.51
CA GLY A 147 2.81 1.98 -36.63
C GLY A 147 3.69 3.23 -36.52
N VAL A 148 4.66 3.36 -37.41
CA VAL A 148 5.68 4.44 -37.37
C VAL A 148 5.08 5.85 -37.46
N ASP A 149 3.95 5.98 -38.15
CA ASP A 149 3.23 7.25 -38.33
C ASP A 149 2.06 7.40 -37.32
N GLY A 150 1.85 6.39 -36.47
CA GLY A 150 0.84 6.37 -35.43
C GLY A 150 1.32 7.08 -34.16
N CYS A 151 0.42 7.83 -33.53
CA CYS A 151 0.73 8.61 -32.35
C CYS A 151 -0.39 8.52 -31.29
N ILE A 152 0.00 8.46 -30.02
CA ILE A 152 -0.84 8.84 -28.89
C ILE A 152 -0.21 10.08 -28.27
N ASP A 153 -0.87 11.24 -28.40
CA ASP A 153 -0.35 12.52 -27.91
C ASP A 153 -1.27 13.14 -26.85
N LEU A 154 -0.78 13.12 -25.61
CA LEU A 154 -1.40 13.64 -24.41
C LEU A 154 -0.67 14.88 -23.87
N THR A 155 0.18 15.51 -24.69
CA THR A 155 0.95 16.69 -24.29
C THR A 155 0.04 17.81 -23.83
N GLY A 156 0.28 18.34 -22.63
CA GLY A 156 -0.50 19.45 -22.08
C GLY A 156 -1.98 19.15 -21.79
N LYS A 157 -2.40 17.87 -21.77
CA LYS A 157 -3.80 17.48 -21.52
C LYS A 157 -4.13 17.28 -20.03
N GLY A 158 -3.13 17.40 -19.16
CA GLY A 158 -3.23 17.30 -17.71
C GLY A 158 -3.89 18.50 -17.07
N TYR A 159 -3.56 18.77 -15.80
CA TYR A 159 -4.07 19.96 -15.12
C TYR A 159 -3.73 21.23 -15.89
N ALA A 160 -4.72 22.11 -16.03
CA ALA A 160 -4.54 23.41 -16.64
C ALA A 160 -3.51 24.27 -15.89
N ALA A 161 -3.09 25.37 -16.52
CA ALA A 161 -2.16 26.32 -15.90
C ALA A 161 -2.63 26.75 -14.49
N ALA A 162 -1.68 26.78 -13.56
CA ALA A 162 -1.86 27.09 -12.14
C ALA A 162 -2.86 26.15 -11.41
N ARG A 163 -2.99 24.90 -11.85
CA ARG A 163 -3.84 23.87 -11.23
C ARG A 163 -3.08 22.55 -11.05
N GLY A 164 -3.58 21.73 -10.12
CA GLY A 164 -3.04 20.43 -9.76
C GLY A 164 -2.27 20.43 -8.44
N PRO A 165 -2.06 19.24 -7.84
CA PRO A 165 -1.43 19.07 -6.53
C PRO A 165 0.03 19.54 -6.45
N GLY A 166 0.68 19.66 -7.61
CA GLY A 166 2.07 20.06 -7.78
C GLY A 166 2.26 21.36 -8.55
N ARG A 167 1.22 22.20 -8.66
CA ARG A 167 1.26 23.47 -9.42
C ARG A 167 2.29 24.48 -8.90
N GLY A 168 2.60 24.42 -7.61
CA GLY A 168 3.39 25.41 -6.88
C GLY A 168 2.76 26.81 -6.84
N GLY A 169 3.45 27.76 -6.22
CA GLY A 169 3.06 29.17 -6.18
C GLY A 169 3.39 29.97 -7.46
N ASN A 170 3.46 31.29 -7.33
CA ASN A 170 3.76 32.22 -8.43
C ASN A 170 5.22 32.17 -8.93
N ALA A 171 5.94 31.04 -8.93
CA ALA A 171 7.34 30.94 -9.40
C ALA A 171 7.78 29.54 -9.86
N TYR A 172 6.85 28.58 -9.99
CA TYR A 172 7.19 27.16 -10.10
C TYR A 172 6.80 26.59 -11.45
N GLY A 173 7.65 25.72 -12.01
CA GLY A 173 7.20 24.72 -12.97
C GLY A 173 6.34 23.67 -12.27
N GLY A 174 5.49 22.97 -13.02
CA GLY A 174 4.67 21.90 -12.48
C GLY A 174 5.52 20.76 -11.91
N THR A 175 5.04 20.16 -10.82
CA THR A 175 5.62 18.98 -10.16
C THR A 175 4.68 17.79 -10.35
N TYR A 176 5.20 16.61 -10.69
CA TYR A 176 4.46 15.34 -10.61
C TYR A 176 5.37 14.18 -10.21
N GLY A 177 5.98 13.48 -11.16
CA GLY A 177 6.96 12.43 -10.88
C GLY A 177 8.32 12.99 -10.47
N GLY A 178 8.65 14.19 -10.97
CA GLY A 178 9.80 14.99 -10.57
C GLY A 178 9.40 16.40 -10.14
N ARG A 179 10.26 17.05 -9.36
CA ARG A 179 10.06 18.43 -8.89
C ARG A 179 10.17 19.44 -10.03
N GLY A 180 9.19 20.31 -10.20
CA GLY A 180 9.31 21.47 -11.09
C GLY A 180 10.36 22.47 -10.60
N GLN A 181 10.94 23.23 -11.53
CA GLN A 181 11.92 24.27 -11.22
C GLN A 181 11.28 25.40 -10.40
N GLU A 182 11.98 25.83 -9.35
CA GLU A 182 11.52 26.84 -8.39
C GLU A 182 12.52 28.01 -8.22
N SER A 183 12.02 29.17 -7.76
CA SER A 183 12.86 30.31 -7.37
C SER A 183 12.18 31.19 -6.30
N PRO A 184 12.76 31.35 -5.09
CA PRO A 184 13.93 30.64 -4.54
C PRO A 184 13.61 29.19 -4.13
N ALA A 185 14.65 28.35 -4.03
CA ALA A 185 14.53 26.91 -3.85
C ALA A 185 13.97 26.49 -2.46
N ASN A 186 13.21 25.39 -2.47
CA ASN A 186 12.64 24.58 -1.40
C ASN A 186 11.27 24.97 -0.83
N SER A 187 10.32 25.48 -1.63
CA SER A 187 8.94 25.69 -1.13
C SER A 187 7.81 25.23 -2.07
N GLY A 188 8.11 24.42 -3.08
CA GLY A 188 7.07 23.76 -3.89
C GLY A 188 6.41 22.55 -3.21
N ASP A 189 5.27 22.11 -3.74
CA ASP A 189 4.61 20.85 -3.37
C ASP A 189 5.46 19.62 -3.79
N PRO A 190 5.41 18.50 -3.03
CA PRO A 190 6.16 17.28 -3.36
C PRO A 190 5.57 16.49 -4.54
N CYS A 191 6.38 15.55 -5.05
CA CYS A 191 5.91 14.55 -6.01
C CYS A 191 4.74 13.74 -5.44
N TYR A 192 3.81 13.32 -6.30
CA TYR A 192 2.58 12.64 -5.88
C TYR A 192 2.21 11.48 -6.81
N GLY A 193 1.21 10.70 -6.40
CA GLY A 193 0.65 9.59 -7.16
C GLY A 193 1.48 8.30 -7.07
N SER A 194 0.98 7.26 -7.74
CA SER A 194 1.57 5.92 -7.75
C SER A 194 2.80 5.83 -8.66
N ILE A 195 3.86 5.13 -8.20
CA ILE A 195 4.99 4.71 -9.03
C ILE A 195 4.60 3.50 -9.86
N HIS A 196 3.91 2.52 -9.26
CA HIS A 196 3.57 1.24 -9.92
C HIS A 196 2.41 1.35 -10.91
N LYS A 197 1.39 2.16 -10.59
CA LYS A 197 0.15 2.31 -11.36
C LYS A 197 -0.20 3.80 -11.57
N PRO A 198 0.68 4.57 -12.23
CA PRO A 198 0.47 6.01 -12.41
C PRO A 198 -0.75 6.26 -13.29
N VAL A 199 -1.77 6.91 -12.73
CA VAL A 199 -2.99 7.29 -13.47
C VAL A 199 -3.36 8.75 -13.25
N ASN A 200 -2.53 9.54 -12.56
CA ASN A 200 -2.84 10.93 -12.27
C ASN A 200 -2.35 11.87 -13.38
N LEU A 201 -3.04 12.99 -13.54
CA LEU A 201 -2.64 14.04 -14.46
C LEU A 201 -1.39 14.75 -13.97
N GLY A 202 -0.53 15.16 -14.90
CA GLY A 202 0.57 16.07 -14.60
C GLY A 202 0.04 17.44 -14.18
N SER A 203 0.64 18.04 -13.16
CA SER A 203 0.30 19.39 -12.71
C SER A 203 0.73 20.46 -13.71
N GLY A 204 -0.10 21.48 -13.88
CA GLY A 204 0.23 22.66 -14.67
C GLY A 204 1.23 23.53 -13.92
N GLY A 205 2.17 24.13 -14.66
CA GLY A 205 2.91 25.27 -14.13
C GLY A 205 1.99 26.49 -14.14
N ASN A 206 2.47 27.63 -13.66
CA ASN A 206 1.65 28.85 -13.62
C ASN A 206 1.16 29.35 -15.01
N ASN A 207 1.76 28.89 -16.11
CA ASN A 207 1.45 29.38 -17.45
C ASN A 207 0.97 28.29 -18.41
N ASP A 208 1.45 27.06 -18.26
CA ASP A 208 1.17 25.98 -19.20
C ASP A 208 0.76 24.70 -18.47
N ALA A 209 -0.08 23.90 -19.13
CA ALA A 209 -0.69 22.71 -18.57
C ALA A 209 0.30 21.54 -18.44
N GLY A 210 0.04 20.64 -17.48
CA GLY A 210 0.78 19.39 -17.35
C GLY A 210 0.38 18.35 -18.39
N GLY A 211 1.13 17.26 -18.49
CA GLY A 211 0.81 16.14 -19.38
C GLY A 211 -0.43 15.37 -18.96
N GLY A 212 -1.14 14.80 -19.93
CA GLY A 212 -2.32 13.96 -19.69
C GLY A 212 -1.99 12.61 -19.06
N ALA A 213 -3.01 11.79 -18.85
CA ALA A 213 -2.87 10.46 -18.26
C ALA A 213 -3.43 9.39 -19.18
N MET A 214 -2.73 8.26 -19.27
CA MET A 214 -3.17 7.07 -19.97
C MET A 214 -3.13 5.84 -19.06
N LEU A 215 -4.21 5.06 -19.09
CA LEU A 215 -4.28 3.67 -18.66
C LEU A 215 -4.60 2.81 -19.89
N LEU A 216 -3.70 1.90 -20.24
CA LEU A 216 -3.85 1.03 -21.40
C LEU A 216 -3.66 -0.43 -20.98
N ASN A 217 -4.72 -1.23 -21.10
CA ASN A 217 -4.69 -2.65 -20.77
C ASN A 217 -4.83 -3.52 -22.02
N ILE A 218 -3.78 -4.25 -22.38
CA ILE A 218 -3.69 -5.07 -23.58
C ILE A 218 -3.54 -6.53 -23.15
N GLN A 219 -4.44 -7.41 -23.57
CA GLN A 219 -4.31 -8.85 -23.24
C GLN A 219 -3.27 -9.55 -24.11
N GLY A 220 -3.14 -9.13 -25.37
CA GLY A 220 -2.21 -9.70 -26.36
C GLY A 220 -0.85 -9.02 -26.41
N ASN A 221 -0.23 -9.05 -27.59
CA ASN A 221 1.06 -8.41 -27.86
C ASN A 221 0.88 -6.91 -28.10
N PHE A 222 1.76 -6.11 -27.51
CA PHE A 222 1.88 -4.68 -27.77
C PHE A 222 3.09 -4.40 -28.68
N VAL A 223 2.83 -3.96 -29.91
CA VAL A 223 3.88 -3.56 -30.87
C VAL A 223 3.87 -2.04 -30.99
N ASN A 224 4.87 -1.36 -30.42
CA ASN A 224 5.00 0.08 -30.54
C ASN A 224 6.18 0.45 -31.43
N ASN A 225 5.89 0.91 -32.66
CA ASN A 225 6.86 1.51 -33.56
C ASN A 225 6.66 3.02 -33.74
N GLY A 226 5.57 3.57 -33.21
CA GLY A 226 5.23 4.99 -33.27
C GLY A 226 5.60 5.74 -31.99
N SER A 227 4.76 6.68 -31.58
CA SER A 227 5.01 7.53 -30.41
C SER A 227 3.86 7.53 -29.40
N ILE A 228 4.20 7.42 -28.12
CA ILE A 228 3.30 7.66 -26.98
C ILE A 228 3.89 8.79 -26.15
N ILE A 229 3.18 9.91 -26.03
CA ILE A 229 3.70 11.17 -25.49
C ILE A 229 2.71 11.72 -24.46
N ALA A 230 3.16 11.89 -23.22
CA ALA A 230 2.40 12.52 -22.13
C ALA A 230 3.22 13.65 -21.49
N GLU A 231 3.78 14.52 -22.33
CA GLU A 231 4.68 15.58 -21.86
C GLU A 231 3.95 16.79 -21.26
N GLY A 232 4.65 17.51 -20.40
CA GLY A 232 4.20 18.84 -19.97
C GLY A 232 4.26 19.84 -21.13
N ALA A 233 3.29 20.75 -21.22
CA ALA A 233 3.30 21.78 -22.25
C ALA A 233 4.54 22.68 -22.10
N SER A 234 5.30 22.84 -23.18
CA SER A 234 6.54 23.61 -23.23
C SER A 234 6.31 25.03 -23.75
N ARG A 235 7.14 26.00 -23.32
CA ARG A 235 7.04 27.41 -23.74
C ARG A 235 8.41 28.00 -24.05
N MET A 236 8.75 28.00 -25.35
CA MET A 236 10.07 28.38 -25.87
C MET A 236 10.10 29.68 -26.71
N ASP A 237 8.99 30.43 -26.72
CA ASP A 237 8.83 31.60 -27.59
C ASP A 237 9.88 32.72 -27.35
N GLU A 238 10.48 33.19 -28.45
CA GLU A 238 11.47 34.27 -28.48
C GLU A 238 10.84 35.66 -28.32
N GLY A 239 9.54 35.82 -28.62
CA GLY A 239 8.81 37.10 -28.58
C GLY A 239 8.45 37.59 -27.16
N LEU A 240 8.62 36.74 -26.13
CA LEU A 240 8.39 37.12 -24.75
C LEU A 240 9.49 38.06 -24.23
N ALA A 241 9.10 39.10 -23.49
CA ALA A 241 10.03 40.00 -22.83
C ALA A 241 10.97 39.22 -21.89
N HIS A 242 12.25 39.60 -21.84
CA HIS A 242 13.23 39.02 -20.93
C HIS A 242 12.73 39.12 -19.47
N GLY A 243 12.76 38.01 -18.73
CA GLY A 243 12.20 37.92 -17.38
C GLY A 243 10.69 37.65 -17.29
N ALA A 244 9.99 37.44 -18.41
CA ALA A 244 8.61 36.95 -18.36
C ALA A 244 8.56 35.54 -17.76
N ALA A 245 7.68 35.33 -16.76
CA ALA A 245 7.44 34.04 -16.14
C ALA A 245 7.03 32.99 -17.19
N GLN A 246 7.89 31.99 -17.40
CA GLN A 246 7.62 30.82 -18.23
C GLN A 246 7.60 29.65 -17.25
N ARG A 247 6.40 29.21 -16.87
CA ARG A 247 6.22 28.21 -15.82
C ARG A 247 5.37 27.12 -16.40
N VAL A 248 6.07 26.11 -16.88
CA VAL A 248 5.54 25.08 -17.76
C VAL A 248 5.12 23.86 -16.96
N GLY A 249 4.26 23.04 -17.54
CA GLY A 249 3.66 21.88 -16.86
C GLY A 249 4.64 20.74 -16.65
N SER A 250 4.36 19.91 -15.65
CA SER A 250 5.03 18.61 -15.48
C SER A 250 4.59 17.60 -16.52
N GLY A 251 5.39 16.54 -16.72
CA GLY A 251 4.93 15.36 -17.45
C GLY A 251 3.74 14.69 -16.77
N GLY A 252 2.99 13.90 -17.52
CA GLY A 252 1.80 13.19 -17.08
C GLY A 252 2.05 11.72 -16.72
N SER A 253 1.04 10.89 -16.94
CA SER A 253 1.09 9.44 -16.65
C SER A 253 0.95 8.60 -17.90
N VAL A 254 1.81 7.58 -18.02
CA VAL A 254 1.64 6.48 -18.97
C VAL A 254 1.69 5.17 -18.19
N PHE A 255 0.56 4.47 -18.10
CA PHE A 255 0.50 3.14 -17.49
C PHE A 255 -0.02 2.12 -18.51
N ILE A 256 0.82 1.15 -18.84
CA ILE A 256 0.51 0.09 -19.81
C ILE A 256 0.66 -1.26 -19.13
N THR A 257 -0.38 -2.09 -19.25
CA THR A 257 -0.31 -3.54 -19.01
C THR A 257 -0.42 -4.24 -20.36
N SER A 258 0.48 -5.18 -20.65
CA SER A 258 0.45 -5.94 -21.91
C SER A 258 0.90 -7.38 -21.71
N GLY A 259 0.41 -8.33 -22.51
CA GLY A 259 0.94 -9.70 -22.49
C GLY A 259 2.44 -9.73 -22.80
N TYR A 260 2.82 -9.13 -23.92
CA TYR A 260 4.20 -9.00 -24.40
C TYR A 260 4.39 -7.59 -24.99
N ILE A 261 5.65 -7.15 -25.10
CA ILE A 261 5.99 -5.87 -25.73
C ILE A 261 7.12 -6.03 -26.73
N SER A 262 7.03 -5.34 -27.87
CA SER A 262 8.11 -5.26 -28.86
C SER A 262 8.06 -3.95 -29.66
N GLY A 263 9.16 -3.63 -30.34
CA GLY A 263 9.22 -2.48 -31.26
C GLY A 263 10.25 -1.43 -30.87
N THR A 264 10.26 -0.33 -31.64
CA THR A 264 11.29 0.72 -31.58
C THR A 264 10.76 2.11 -31.26
N GLY A 265 9.46 2.24 -31.03
CA GLY A 265 8.77 3.49 -30.79
C GLY A 265 9.18 4.17 -29.49
N VAL A 266 8.73 5.39 -29.26
CA VAL A 266 9.04 6.14 -28.02
C VAL A 266 7.86 6.09 -27.05
N ILE A 267 8.16 6.05 -25.75
CA ILE A 267 7.18 6.22 -24.66
C ILE A 267 7.73 7.29 -23.72
N GLN A 268 7.03 8.42 -23.62
CA GLN A 268 7.56 9.62 -22.97
C GLN A 268 6.55 10.27 -22.04
N ALA A 269 7.00 10.66 -20.85
CA ALA A 269 6.29 11.52 -19.91
C ALA A 269 7.22 12.62 -19.39
N ASN A 270 7.92 13.32 -20.29
CA ASN A 270 8.91 14.32 -19.90
C ASN A 270 8.27 15.61 -19.40
N GLY A 271 8.99 16.36 -18.58
CA GLY A 271 8.58 17.68 -18.11
C GLY A 271 8.59 18.73 -19.22
N GLY A 272 7.70 19.72 -19.13
CA GLY A 272 7.66 20.84 -20.05
C GLY A 272 8.92 21.69 -19.96
N SER A 273 9.43 22.12 -21.11
CA SER A 273 10.65 22.91 -21.24
C SER A 273 10.34 24.41 -21.31
N GLY A 274 11.01 25.22 -20.50
CA GLY A 274 10.87 26.69 -20.45
C GLY A 274 12.04 27.40 -21.16
N ARG A 275 11.96 28.69 -21.45
CA ARG A 275 13.07 29.41 -22.11
C ARG A 275 14.11 29.95 -21.11
N GLU A 276 13.69 30.64 -20.04
CA GLU A 276 14.58 31.28 -19.05
C GLU A 276 14.43 30.73 -17.63
N TRP A 277 13.23 30.33 -17.20
CA TRP A 277 12.94 29.75 -15.88
C TRP A 277 11.80 28.72 -15.95
N GLY A 278 11.47 28.11 -14.81
CA GLY A 278 10.18 27.43 -14.56
C GLY A 278 9.91 26.15 -15.34
N CYS A 279 10.93 25.33 -15.62
CA CYS A 279 10.76 24.02 -16.24
C CYS A 279 9.91 23.06 -15.39
N GLY A 280 9.11 22.22 -16.03
CA GLY A 280 8.32 21.20 -15.36
C GLY A 280 9.15 19.98 -15.00
N GLY A 281 8.78 19.31 -13.92
CA GLY A 281 9.34 18.01 -13.57
C GLY A 281 8.83 16.90 -14.48
N GLY A 282 9.59 15.80 -14.56
CA GLY A 282 9.17 14.61 -15.28
C GLY A 282 7.88 13.99 -14.70
N GLY A 283 7.18 13.23 -15.52
CA GLY A 283 5.97 12.49 -15.18
C GLY A 283 6.28 11.07 -14.68
N ARG A 284 5.37 10.14 -14.93
CA ARG A 284 5.53 8.74 -14.52
C ARG A 284 5.17 7.81 -15.67
N VAL A 285 6.04 6.83 -15.93
CA VAL A 285 5.79 5.74 -16.88
C VAL A 285 5.87 4.42 -16.13
N SER A 286 4.87 3.55 -16.32
CA SER A 286 4.87 2.19 -15.82
C SER A 286 4.48 1.22 -16.92
N LEU A 287 5.30 0.18 -17.12
CA LEU A 287 5.01 -0.93 -18.03
C LEU A 287 5.02 -2.24 -17.24
N VAL A 288 3.93 -2.98 -17.32
CA VAL A 288 3.77 -4.26 -16.62
C VAL A 288 3.42 -5.35 -17.64
N LEU A 289 4.28 -6.36 -17.74
CA LEU A 289 4.04 -7.51 -18.61
C LEU A 289 3.27 -8.59 -17.86
N THR A 290 2.34 -9.25 -18.54
CA THR A 290 1.44 -10.26 -17.94
C THR A 290 1.56 -11.64 -18.59
N GLY A 291 2.26 -11.74 -19.73
CA GLY A 291 2.50 -13.01 -20.42
C GLY A 291 3.58 -13.84 -19.73
N ASP A 292 3.37 -15.15 -19.66
CA ASP A 292 4.32 -16.11 -19.07
C ASP A 292 5.71 -16.00 -19.74
N GLY A 293 6.75 -15.76 -18.92
CA GLY A 293 8.12 -15.55 -19.39
C GLY A 293 8.35 -14.27 -20.21
N ALA A 294 7.44 -13.30 -20.18
CA ALA A 294 7.60 -12.03 -20.90
C ALA A 294 8.65 -11.12 -20.23
N ASP A 295 9.54 -10.56 -21.05
CA ASP A 295 10.54 -9.57 -20.66
C ASP A 295 10.54 -8.36 -21.62
N PHE A 296 11.49 -7.44 -21.45
CA PHE A 296 11.61 -6.22 -22.24
C PHE A 296 12.68 -6.30 -23.34
N ASP A 297 13.28 -7.47 -23.61
CA ASP A 297 14.43 -7.59 -24.52
C ASP A 297 14.07 -7.26 -25.98
N ASP A 298 12.83 -7.57 -26.39
CA ASP A 298 12.32 -7.30 -27.73
C ASP A 298 11.84 -5.84 -27.93
N TYR A 299 11.91 -5.00 -26.90
CA TYR A 299 11.58 -3.58 -26.96
C TYR A 299 12.83 -2.71 -26.87
N THR A 300 13.24 -2.11 -27.99
CA THR A 300 14.43 -1.25 -28.06
C THR A 300 14.10 0.24 -28.08
N GLY A 301 12.83 0.58 -27.96
CA GLY A 301 12.34 1.96 -27.89
C GLY A 301 12.78 2.68 -26.62
N SER A 302 12.90 4.01 -26.67
CA SER A 302 13.24 4.81 -25.48
C SER A 302 12.02 5.00 -24.58
N ILE A 303 12.20 4.75 -23.29
CA ILE A 303 11.20 5.01 -22.24
C ILE A 303 11.74 6.11 -21.33
N THR A 304 11.08 7.28 -21.32
CA THR A 304 11.64 8.47 -20.67
C THR A 304 10.64 9.23 -19.81
N ALA A 305 11.13 9.73 -18.68
CA ALA A 305 10.43 10.65 -17.81
C ALA A 305 11.40 11.77 -17.36
N TYR A 306 12.11 12.37 -18.30
CA TYR A 306 13.14 13.37 -18.02
C TYR A 306 12.54 14.67 -17.48
N SER A 307 13.38 15.46 -16.81
CA SER A 307 13.01 16.83 -16.48
C SER A 307 12.88 17.69 -17.73
N GLY A 308 12.04 18.72 -17.66
CA GLY A 308 12.00 19.77 -18.68
C GLY A 308 13.30 20.57 -18.71
N ARG A 309 13.59 21.26 -19.82
CA ARG A 309 14.86 21.99 -20.01
C ARG A 309 14.67 23.47 -20.31
N LEU A 310 15.67 24.27 -19.93
CA LEU A 310 15.87 25.64 -20.35
C LEU A 310 16.58 25.66 -21.70
N LYS A 311 16.26 26.68 -22.50
CA LYS A 311 16.93 26.93 -23.80
C LYS A 311 18.46 27.03 -23.66
N SER A 312 18.97 27.51 -22.53
CA SER A 312 20.40 27.62 -22.25
C SER A 312 21.11 26.28 -22.01
N GLY A 313 20.36 25.20 -21.77
CA GLY A 313 20.90 23.88 -21.41
C GLY A 313 21.32 23.72 -19.93
N SER A 314 21.20 24.77 -19.10
CA SER A 314 21.56 24.76 -17.66
C SER A 314 20.40 24.32 -16.76
N ALA A 315 20.69 23.78 -15.57
CA ALA A 315 19.84 22.97 -14.68
C ALA A 315 18.35 23.27 -14.47
N ASN A 316 17.52 22.23 -14.63
CA ASN A 316 16.06 22.34 -14.75
C ASN A 316 15.36 21.11 -14.19
N ALA A 317 14.55 21.29 -13.15
CA ALA A 317 13.58 20.32 -12.63
C ALA A 317 14.10 18.89 -12.32
N GLY A 318 13.35 18.11 -11.55
CA GLY A 318 13.64 16.71 -11.25
C GLY A 318 13.13 15.81 -12.36
N ALA A 319 13.84 14.71 -12.62
CA ALA A 319 13.31 13.62 -13.40
C ALA A 319 12.10 12.99 -12.70
N GLY A 320 11.25 12.38 -13.51
CA GLY A 320 10.17 11.51 -13.10
C GLY A 320 10.63 10.07 -12.87
N THR A 321 9.67 9.14 -12.91
CA THR A 321 9.92 7.72 -12.67
C THR A 321 9.58 6.87 -13.89
N VAL A 322 10.42 5.87 -14.19
CA VAL A 322 10.07 4.75 -15.07
C VAL A 322 10.05 3.48 -14.23
N TYR A 323 8.95 2.73 -14.25
CA TYR A 323 8.78 1.45 -13.57
C TYR A 323 8.53 0.33 -14.57
N LEU A 324 9.32 -0.74 -14.51
CA LEU A 324 9.24 -1.88 -15.41
C LEU A 324 9.04 -3.16 -14.59
N GLN A 325 7.97 -3.90 -14.86
CA GLN A 325 7.68 -5.16 -14.18
C GLN A 325 7.42 -6.26 -15.22
N THR A 326 8.12 -7.38 -15.06
CA THR A 326 7.90 -8.61 -15.83
C THR A 326 6.79 -9.45 -15.20
N ALA A 327 6.25 -10.43 -15.94
CA ALA A 327 5.16 -11.27 -15.44
C ALA A 327 5.57 -12.16 -14.26
N ASP A 328 6.84 -12.54 -14.18
CA ASP A 328 7.39 -13.39 -13.12
C ASP A 328 7.62 -12.62 -11.80
N GLN A 329 7.55 -11.29 -11.85
CA GLN A 329 7.73 -10.44 -10.68
C GLN A 329 6.41 -10.15 -9.99
N ALA A 330 6.39 -10.34 -8.67
CA ALA A 330 5.28 -9.90 -7.83
C ALA A 330 5.10 -8.37 -7.88
N PHE A 331 3.89 -7.91 -7.54
CA PHE A 331 3.61 -6.48 -7.43
C PHE A 331 4.61 -5.80 -6.46
N GLY A 332 5.21 -4.69 -6.90
CA GLY A 332 6.24 -3.98 -6.14
C GLY A 332 7.66 -4.54 -6.32
N ALA A 333 7.86 -5.67 -7.02
CA ALA A 333 9.17 -6.28 -7.24
C ALA A 333 9.86 -5.87 -8.57
N GLY A 334 9.26 -4.97 -9.35
CA GLY A 334 9.82 -4.46 -10.60
C GLY A 334 11.04 -3.54 -10.44
N THR A 335 11.49 -2.98 -11.56
CA THR A 335 12.63 -2.06 -11.65
C THR A 335 12.16 -0.61 -11.73
N LEU A 336 12.50 0.19 -10.71
CA LEU A 336 12.35 1.65 -10.68
C LEU A 336 13.63 2.32 -11.22
N ILE A 337 13.47 3.19 -12.22
CA ILE A 337 14.57 3.90 -12.87
C ILE A 337 14.37 5.41 -12.73
N ILE A 338 15.38 6.08 -12.19
CA ILE A 338 15.52 7.53 -12.16
C ILE A 338 16.69 7.92 -13.07
N ASP A 339 16.36 8.44 -14.24
CA ASP A 339 17.30 8.86 -15.28
C ASP A 339 16.94 10.28 -15.69
N ASN A 340 17.93 11.18 -15.75
CA ASN A 340 17.73 12.56 -16.20
C ASN A 340 18.53 12.90 -17.46
N MET A 341 18.90 11.92 -18.29
CA MET A 341 19.60 12.11 -19.57
C MET A 341 20.86 12.97 -19.47
N SER A 342 21.57 12.87 -18.34
CA SER A 342 22.74 13.69 -18.01
C SER A 342 22.45 15.20 -17.99
N ILE A 343 21.19 15.62 -17.89
CA ILE A 343 20.79 17.00 -17.64
C ILE A 343 21.18 17.33 -16.20
N PRO A 344 22.09 18.28 -15.96
CA PRO A 344 22.39 18.70 -14.60
C PRO A 344 21.12 19.18 -13.92
N SER A 345 20.85 18.76 -12.69
CA SER A 345 19.73 19.30 -11.92
C SER A 345 20.09 19.34 -10.45
N THR A 346 19.56 20.33 -9.74
CA THR A 346 19.59 20.39 -8.28
C THR A 346 18.31 19.84 -7.67
N LEU A 347 17.35 19.45 -8.51
CA LEU A 347 16.01 19.01 -8.13
C LEU A 347 15.85 17.51 -8.34
N GLN A 348 14.86 16.96 -7.65
CA GLN A 348 14.78 15.52 -7.36
C GLN A 348 13.41 14.92 -7.72
N THR A 349 13.40 13.60 -7.81
CA THR A 349 12.23 12.73 -7.63
C THR A 349 12.03 12.53 -6.13
N ASP A 350 10.86 12.84 -5.59
CA ASP A 350 10.56 12.59 -4.18
C ASP A 350 9.78 11.29 -3.96
N ILE A 351 10.18 10.55 -2.93
CA ILE A 351 9.27 9.70 -2.15
C ILE A 351 8.73 10.57 -1.02
N SER A 352 7.44 10.93 -1.10
CA SER A 352 6.76 11.85 -0.19
C SER A 352 5.48 11.23 0.36
N HIS A 353 4.86 11.85 1.36
CA HIS A 353 3.54 11.43 1.87
C HIS A 353 2.41 11.46 0.83
N LYS A 354 2.61 12.09 -0.34
CA LYS A 354 1.66 12.07 -1.48
C LYS A 354 1.97 10.97 -2.50
N VAL A 355 3.08 10.23 -2.34
CA VAL A 355 3.42 9.05 -3.16
C VAL A 355 2.81 7.83 -2.49
N THR A 356 1.96 7.12 -3.23
CA THR A 356 1.08 6.08 -2.65
C THR A 356 1.73 4.71 -2.52
N ASP A 357 2.87 4.50 -3.18
CA ASP A 357 3.65 3.27 -3.17
C ASP A 357 5.12 3.58 -3.41
N ALA A 358 5.99 2.95 -2.65
CA ALA A 358 7.43 3.22 -2.63
C ALA A 358 8.24 1.94 -2.38
N SER A 359 7.90 0.87 -3.10
CA SER A 359 8.67 -0.38 -3.09
C SER A 359 9.19 -0.74 -4.49
N ALA A 360 10.35 -1.40 -4.56
CA ALA A 360 10.90 -1.90 -5.82
C ALA A 360 11.74 -3.18 -5.58
N GLY A 361 11.85 -4.04 -6.60
CA GLY A 361 12.88 -5.07 -6.61
C GLY A 361 14.23 -4.50 -6.95
N THR A 362 14.27 -3.61 -7.94
CA THR A 362 15.49 -2.91 -8.33
C THR A 362 15.26 -1.41 -8.40
N VAL A 363 16.20 -0.62 -7.89
CA VAL A 363 16.23 0.85 -8.03
C VAL A 363 17.52 1.25 -8.74
N ILE A 364 17.40 2.00 -9.83
CA ILE A 364 18.53 2.47 -10.64
C ILE A 364 18.49 4.00 -10.70
N ILE A 365 19.50 4.65 -10.15
CA ILE A 365 19.69 6.10 -10.25
C ILE A 365 20.90 6.36 -11.16
N LYS A 366 20.70 7.00 -12.30
CA LYS A 366 21.75 7.21 -13.31
C LYS A 366 21.62 8.57 -14.01
N ASN A 367 22.66 8.97 -14.73
CA ASN A 367 22.61 10.09 -15.68
C ASN A 367 22.01 11.38 -15.10
N ASN A 368 22.54 11.87 -13.97
CA ASN A 368 22.01 13.02 -13.22
C ASN A 368 20.58 12.86 -12.67
N GLY A 369 20.05 11.64 -12.62
CA GLY A 369 18.91 11.30 -11.78
C GLY A 369 19.22 11.59 -10.30
N HIS A 370 18.21 12.10 -9.59
CA HIS A 370 18.32 12.40 -8.16
C HIS A 370 17.05 11.90 -7.47
N LEU A 371 17.19 10.85 -6.66
CA LEU A 371 16.12 10.32 -5.82
C LEU A 371 16.25 10.87 -4.39
N ARG A 372 15.15 11.34 -3.81
CA ARG A 372 15.08 11.78 -2.42
C ARG A 372 13.97 11.04 -1.67
N ILE A 373 14.28 10.51 -0.50
CA ILE A 373 13.29 10.09 0.47
C ILE A 373 13.05 11.26 1.43
N MET A 374 11.80 11.75 1.48
CA MET A 374 11.43 12.84 2.38
C MET A 374 11.33 12.34 3.83
N GLU A 375 11.22 13.29 4.77
CA GLU A 375 11.08 13.02 6.20
C GLU A 375 9.91 12.07 6.48
N ASP A 376 10.16 11.12 7.38
CA ASP A 376 9.23 10.07 7.80
C ASP A 376 8.65 9.22 6.66
N GLN A 377 9.33 9.17 5.51
CA GLN A 377 8.96 8.29 4.40
C GLN A 377 9.91 7.09 4.31
N THR A 378 9.39 5.99 3.77
CA THR A 378 10.14 4.75 3.58
C THR A 378 10.27 4.42 2.09
N LEU A 379 11.46 3.99 1.66
CA LEU A 379 11.68 3.30 0.39
C LEU A 379 12.08 1.85 0.69
N GLU A 380 11.30 0.89 0.21
CA GLU A 380 11.56 -0.54 0.37
C GLU A 380 12.20 -1.11 -0.90
N VAL A 381 13.33 -1.81 -0.76
CA VAL A 381 14.06 -2.43 -1.87
C VAL A 381 14.34 -3.89 -1.57
N SER A 382 13.87 -4.78 -2.44
CA SER A 382 13.95 -6.24 -2.23
C SER A 382 15.07 -6.94 -3.00
N GLY A 383 15.83 -6.23 -3.82
CA GLY A 383 16.88 -6.81 -4.66
C GLY A 383 18.07 -5.87 -4.80
N VAL A 384 18.10 -5.05 -5.84
CA VAL A 384 19.28 -4.23 -6.17
C VAL A 384 18.99 -2.75 -6.01
N PHE A 385 19.80 -2.04 -5.22
CA PHE A 385 19.86 -0.59 -5.23
C PHE A 385 21.16 -0.13 -5.88
N SER A 386 21.07 0.62 -6.98
CA SER A 386 22.22 1.11 -7.73
C SER A 386 22.21 2.62 -7.84
N ASN A 387 23.03 3.28 -7.01
CA ASN A 387 23.23 4.73 -7.05
C ASN A 387 24.47 5.11 -7.86
N ALA A 388 24.30 5.32 -9.17
CA ALA A 388 25.34 5.83 -10.06
C ALA A 388 25.27 7.37 -10.24
N SER A 389 24.44 8.06 -9.45
CA SER A 389 24.21 9.50 -9.55
C SER A 389 24.01 10.13 -8.16
N LYS A 390 22.79 10.47 -7.77
CA LYS A 390 22.52 11.18 -6.50
C LYS A 390 21.34 10.58 -5.76
N PHE A 391 21.57 10.25 -4.50
CA PHE A 391 20.54 9.85 -3.54
C PHE A 391 20.55 10.82 -2.35
N THR A 392 19.39 11.09 -1.77
CA THR A 392 19.26 11.91 -0.56
C THR A 392 18.23 11.30 0.37
N ALA A 393 18.67 10.93 1.56
CA ALA A 393 17.79 10.60 2.68
C ALA A 393 17.67 11.83 3.57
N ASN A 394 16.45 12.36 3.75
CA ASN A 394 16.20 13.41 4.73
C ASN A 394 16.17 12.83 6.15
N SER A 395 16.25 13.68 7.17
CA SER A 395 16.05 13.25 8.57
C SER A 395 14.77 12.44 8.73
N GLY A 396 14.76 11.44 9.60
CA GLY A 396 13.62 10.53 9.83
C GLY A 396 13.33 9.53 8.69
N SER A 397 13.83 9.76 7.47
CA SER A 397 13.56 8.86 6.34
C SER A 397 14.21 7.48 6.49
N VAL A 398 13.53 6.46 5.99
CA VAL A 398 13.96 5.06 6.08
C VAL A 398 14.26 4.50 4.69
N PHE A 399 15.46 3.98 4.53
CA PHE A 399 15.79 3.07 3.45
C PHE A 399 15.74 1.64 4.00
N MET A 400 14.76 0.87 3.55
CA MET A 400 14.54 -0.51 3.98
C MET A 400 14.99 -1.48 2.90
N MET A 401 15.91 -2.38 3.24
CA MET A 401 16.15 -3.59 2.45
C MET A 401 15.27 -4.72 2.99
N THR A 402 14.74 -5.54 2.09
CA THR A 402 13.96 -6.73 2.44
C THR A 402 14.41 -7.91 1.58
N ASP A 403 14.12 -9.13 2.02
CA ASP A 403 14.36 -10.36 1.26
C ASP A 403 13.10 -10.95 0.63
N LYS A 404 11.96 -10.26 0.77
CA LYS A 404 10.63 -10.69 0.32
C LYS A 404 10.59 -11.27 -1.10
N PHE A 405 11.43 -10.76 -2.00
CA PHE A 405 11.50 -11.18 -3.40
C PHE A 405 12.91 -11.60 -3.86
N SER A 406 13.91 -11.56 -2.98
CA SER A 406 15.28 -12.01 -3.28
C SER A 406 16.03 -12.34 -2.00
N ASP A 407 16.58 -13.55 -1.93
CA ASP A 407 17.53 -13.92 -0.87
C ASP A 407 18.91 -13.27 -1.08
N VAL A 408 19.14 -12.57 -2.20
CA VAL A 408 20.39 -11.86 -2.48
C VAL A 408 20.10 -10.41 -2.85
N CYS A 409 20.37 -9.51 -1.92
CA CYS A 409 20.20 -8.08 -2.09
C CYS A 409 21.54 -7.39 -2.29
N LYS A 410 21.58 -6.28 -3.05
CA LYS A 410 22.83 -5.62 -3.46
C LYS A 410 22.72 -4.11 -3.36
N LEU A 411 23.79 -3.48 -2.85
CA LEU A 411 23.95 -2.02 -2.84
C LEU A 411 25.15 -1.62 -3.70
N TYR A 412 24.92 -0.74 -4.67
CA TYR A 412 25.96 -0.16 -5.53
C TYR A 412 25.99 1.36 -5.42
N GLY A 413 27.20 1.91 -5.50
CA GLY A 413 27.49 3.33 -5.33
C GLY A 413 27.73 3.75 -3.88
N ASP A 414 28.24 4.96 -3.70
CA ASP A 414 28.33 5.60 -2.39
C ASP A 414 26.94 6.10 -1.98
N VAL A 415 26.54 5.87 -0.73
CA VAL A 415 25.19 6.19 -0.24
C VAL A 415 25.26 6.77 1.17
N ASN A 416 24.49 7.83 1.41
CA ASN A 416 24.27 8.39 2.74
C ASN A 416 22.80 8.16 3.13
N PHE A 417 22.58 7.51 4.25
CA PHE A 417 21.26 7.21 4.81
C PHE A 417 21.02 8.04 6.06
N ALA A 418 19.75 8.40 6.29
CA ALA A 418 19.31 8.76 7.64
C ALA A 418 19.11 7.46 8.42
N ASN A 419 18.12 6.65 8.04
CA ASN A 419 17.92 5.32 8.58
C ASN A 419 18.16 4.25 7.50
N PHE A 420 18.95 3.22 7.82
CA PHE A 420 19.17 2.05 6.96
C PHE A 420 18.85 0.75 7.69
N TRP A 421 17.76 0.09 7.27
CA TRP A 421 17.24 -1.08 7.95
C TRP A 421 17.22 -2.31 7.05
N PHE A 422 17.50 -3.47 7.65
CA PHE A 422 17.29 -4.80 7.11
C PHE A 422 17.04 -5.77 8.27
N TYR A 423 15.77 -6.07 8.54
CA TYR A 423 15.31 -7.00 9.57
C TYR A 423 14.01 -7.70 9.09
N ASP A 424 13.44 -8.60 9.90
CA ASP A 424 12.24 -9.40 9.56
C ASP A 424 12.40 -10.22 8.27
N LEU A 425 13.49 -10.97 8.21
CA LEU A 425 13.83 -11.84 7.09
C LEU A 425 12.77 -12.92 6.89
N THR A 426 12.29 -13.04 5.66
CA THR A 426 11.39 -14.10 5.19
C THR A 426 12.15 -15.30 4.60
N GLY A 427 13.41 -15.10 4.20
CA GLY A 427 14.31 -16.09 3.62
C GLY A 427 15.24 -16.73 4.65
N THR A 428 15.64 -17.99 4.38
CA THR A 428 16.53 -18.76 5.28
C THR A 428 18.02 -18.60 4.95
N ASP A 429 18.39 -17.97 3.83
CA ASP A 429 19.81 -17.78 3.45
C ASP A 429 20.14 -16.40 2.86
N THR A 430 19.58 -15.36 3.48
CA THR A 430 19.63 -13.99 2.95
C THR A 430 21.04 -13.39 3.01
N SER A 431 21.46 -12.78 1.90
CA SER A 431 22.74 -12.06 1.76
C SER A 431 22.54 -10.62 1.30
N LEU A 432 23.20 -9.68 1.98
CA LEU A 432 23.37 -8.31 1.53
C LEU A 432 24.80 -8.09 1.02
N ILE A 433 24.91 -7.77 -0.27
CA ILE A 433 26.19 -7.56 -0.96
C ILE A 433 26.42 -6.07 -1.16
N PHE A 434 27.54 -5.57 -0.66
CA PHE A 434 27.99 -4.19 -0.82
C PHE A 434 29.02 -4.07 -1.95
N GLU A 435 28.99 -2.99 -2.72
CA GLU A 435 29.98 -2.74 -3.76
C GLU A 435 31.37 -2.50 -3.17
N ALA A 436 32.37 -3.20 -3.70
CA ALA A 436 33.74 -3.16 -3.21
C ALA A 436 34.32 -1.74 -3.31
N GLY A 437 34.88 -1.26 -2.20
CA GLY A 437 35.51 0.07 -2.10
C GLY A 437 34.54 1.24 -1.90
N LYS A 438 33.23 1.02 -1.97
CA LYS A 438 32.20 2.05 -1.77
C LYS A 438 31.91 2.30 -0.29
N THR A 439 31.40 3.50 -0.01
CA THR A 439 31.11 3.97 1.35
C THR A 439 29.62 4.13 1.56
N TYR A 440 29.14 3.51 2.63
CA TYR A 440 27.78 3.65 3.13
C TYR A 440 27.84 4.41 4.44
N LYS A 441 27.11 5.52 4.54
CA LYS A 441 27.14 6.39 5.73
C LYS A 441 25.78 6.46 6.39
N ILE A 442 25.78 6.41 7.72
CA ILE A 442 24.63 6.74 8.55
C ILE A 442 24.90 8.12 9.14
N LEU A 443 23.99 9.05 8.85
CA LEU A 443 24.10 10.44 9.27
C LEU A 443 23.82 10.60 10.77
N ASP A 444 24.18 11.76 11.33
CA ASP A 444 23.88 12.10 12.73
C ASP A 444 22.38 11.94 13.01
N GLU A 445 22.04 11.46 14.21
CA GLU A 445 20.64 11.20 14.63
C GLU A 445 19.89 10.16 13.76
N GLY A 446 20.60 9.50 12.85
CA GLY A 446 20.10 8.38 12.07
C GLY A 446 20.21 7.04 12.79
N SER A 447 19.88 5.95 12.10
CA SER A 447 20.00 4.59 12.64
C SER A 447 20.41 3.57 11.59
N ILE A 448 21.06 2.50 12.03
CA ILE A 448 21.29 1.31 11.22
C ILE A 448 20.86 0.06 11.97
N ILE A 449 20.05 -0.75 11.31
CA ILE A 449 19.56 -2.04 11.82
C ILE A 449 19.90 -3.08 10.77
N LEU A 450 20.82 -3.98 11.06
CA LEU A 450 21.06 -5.16 10.23
C LEU A 450 20.92 -6.38 11.13
N LYS A 451 19.83 -7.12 10.93
CA LYS A 451 19.41 -8.18 11.84
C LYS A 451 19.02 -9.44 11.07
N GLY A 452 19.69 -10.54 11.41
CA GLY A 452 19.27 -11.89 11.02
C GLY A 452 18.43 -12.56 12.10
N THR A 453 18.30 -13.87 12.01
CA THR A 453 17.71 -14.70 13.08
C THR A 453 18.77 -15.64 13.66
N ALA A 454 18.51 -16.18 14.85
CA ALA A 454 19.42 -17.14 15.49
C ALA A 454 19.76 -18.34 14.58
N ASP A 455 18.78 -18.81 13.82
CA ASP A 455 18.92 -19.91 12.87
C ASP A 455 19.51 -19.48 11.52
N ASN A 456 19.15 -18.28 11.05
CA ASN A 456 19.52 -17.78 9.73
C ASN A 456 20.16 -16.38 9.86
N LYS A 457 21.49 -16.37 10.01
CA LYS A 457 22.24 -15.11 10.12
C LYS A 457 22.26 -14.36 8.79
N LEU A 458 22.04 -13.05 8.83
CA LEU A 458 22.13 -12.18 7.66
C LEU A 458 23.59 -12.08 7.18
N LYS A 459 23.87 -12.54 5.96
CA LYS A 459 25.22 -12.52 5.41
C LYS A 459 25.54 -11.15 4.82
N LEU A 460 26.50 -10.45 5.42
CA LEU A 460 27.01 -9.18 4.92
C LEU A 460 28.32 -9.43 4.18
N ARG A 461 28.39 -9.08 2.89
CA ARG A 461 29.50 -9.43 2.00
C ARG A 461 29.95 -8.26 1.13
N SER A 462 31.23 -8.23 0.79
CA SER A 462 31.72 -7.45 -0.35
C SER A 462 31.39 -8.15 -1.68
N SER A 463 31.09 -7.37 -2.71
CA SER A 463 30.95 -7.84 -4.09
C SER A 463 32.24 -8.39 -4.70
N VAL A 464 33.40 -8.08 -4.10
CA VAL A 464 34.71 -8.64 -4.45
C VAL A 464 35.36 -9.12 -3.17
N SER A 465 35.60 -10.43 -3.05
CA SER A 465 36.24 -11.02 -1.88
C SER A 465 37.59 -10.37 -1.56
N ASP A 466 37.88 -10.23 -0.27
CA ASP A 466 39.12 -9.66 0.25
C ASP A 466 39.33 -8.18 -0.13
N THR A 467 38.26 -7.49 -0.55
CA THR A 467 38.23 -6.04 -0.77
C THR A 467 37.16 -5.42 0.11
N TYR A 468 37.56 -4.45 0.95
CA TYR A 468 36.63 -3.80 1.87
C TYR A 468 35.46 -3.11 1.17
N TRP A 469 34.25 -3.32 1.68
CA TRP A 469 33.19 -2.31 1.64
C TRP A 469 33.31 -1.43 2.90
N LYS A 470 32.94 -0.15 2.82
CA LYS A 470 33.17 0.81 3.91
C LYS A 470 31.87 1.24 4.57
N LEU A 471 31.85 1.28 5.89
CA LEU A 471 30.74 1.77 6.69
C LEU A 471 31.20 2.94 7.55
N SER A 472 30.39 4.00 7.63
CA SER A 472 30.64 5.13 8.51
C SER A 472 29.38 5.46 9.28
N VAL A 473 29.32 5.05 10.54
CA VAL A 473 28.22 5.38 11.45
C VAL A 473 28.63 6.59 12.28
N ALA A 474 27.80 7.64 12.24
CA ALA A 474 27.98 8.83 13.08
C ALA A 474 27.90 8.48 14.56
N GLY A 475 28.60 9.23 15.42
CA GLY A 475 28.69 8.91 16.85
C GLY A 475 27.38 9.09 17.63
N THR A 476 26.42 9.83 17.07
CA THR A 476 25.07 10.01 17.61
C THR A 476 24.03 9.15 16.90
N ALA A 477 24.42 8.32 15.94
CA ALA A 477 23.52 7.43 15.24
C ALA A 477 23.38 6.11 15.99
N ASP A 478 22.15 5.57 15.99
CA ASP A 478 21.87 4.30 16.64
C ASP A 478 22.36 3.13 15.80
N GLN A 479 22.91 2.12 16.48
CA GLN A 479 23.41 0.93 15.82
C GLN A 479 22.81 -0.33 16.44
N PHE A 480 22.31 -1.19 15.57
CA PHE A 480 21.81 -2.49 15.94
C PHE A 480 22.27 -3.54 14.93
N PHE A 481 23.22 -4.36 15.35
CA PHE A 481 23.78 -5.45 14.55
C PHE A 481 23.61 -6.74 15.34
N GLU A 482 22.77 -7.64 14.85
CA GLU A 482 22.42 -8.85 15.57
C GLU A 482 22.23 -10.03 14.61
N HIS A 483 22.72 -11.21 14.99
CA HIS A 483 22.62 -12.41 14.16
C HIS A 483 23.12 -12.16 12.72
N ILE A 484 24.26 -11.48 12.57
CA ILE A 484 24.89 -11.24 11.26
C ILE A 484 26.09 -12.16 11.06
N ASP A 485 26.37 -12.52 9.81
CA ASP A 485 27.64 -13.13 9.39
C ASP A 485 28.37 -12.05 8.58
N LEU A 486 29.44 -11.48 9.15
CA LEU A 486 30.13 -10.32 8.61
C LEU A 486 31.47 -10.70 7.96
N ARG A 487 31.72 -10.18 6.75
CA ARG A 487 33.01 -10.27 6.08
C ARG A 487 33.35 -9.02 5.28
N ASP A 488 34.63 -8.70 5.18
CA ASP A 488 35.21 -7.67 4.30
C ASP A 488 34.70 -6.25 4.58
N SER A 489 34.45 -5.88 5.85
CA SER A 489 33.94 -4.55 6.24
C SER A 489 35.01 -3.64 6.86
N ASP A 490 35.09 -2.38 6.42
CA ASP A 490 35.93 -1.35 7.06
C ASP A 490 35.06 -0.24 7.68
N ALA A 491 34.95 -0.23 9.01
CA ALA A 491 34.18 0.76 9.77
C ALA A 491 35.05 1.86 10.41
N ARG A 492 36.36 1.97 10.08
CA ARG A 492 37.30 2.88 10.76
C ARG A 492 37.01 4.37 10.59
N SER A 493 36.18 4.74 9.61
CA SER A 493 35.76 6.14 9.41
C SER A 493 34.67 6.62 10.38
N GLY A 494 34.03 5.72 11.12
CA GLY A 494 33.00 6.03 12.12
C GLY A 494 33.40 5.59 13.53
N MET A 495 32.40 5.50 14.42
CA MET A 495 32.58 4.90 15.75
C MET A 495 32.84 3.38 15.65
N GLN A 496 33.41 2.80 16.71
CA GLN A 496 33.52 1.33 16.80
C GLN A 496 32.11 0.70 16.83
N LEU A 497 31.91 -0.33 16.03
CA LEU A 497 30.63 -1.02 15.91
C LEU A 497 30.66 -2.33 16.70
N THR A 498 29.54 -2.70 17.31
CA THR A 498 29.42 -3.99 18.03
C THR A 498 28.30 -4.82 17.42
N ALA A 499 28.62 -6.06 17.06
CA ALA A 499 27.66 -7.04 16.58
C ALA A 499 27.42 -8.12 17.67
N PHE A 500 26.15 -8.41 17.94
CA PHE A 500 25.73 -9.39 18.92
C PHE A 500 25.27 -10.68 18.26
N TYR A 501 25.55 -11.83 18.88
CA TYR A 501 25.16 -13.16 18.37
C TYR A 501 25.62 -13.41 16.93
N SER A 502 26.78 -12.87 16.58
CA SER A 502 27.21 -12.67 15.20
C SER A 502 28.52 -13.39 14.90
N ILE A 503 28.76 -13.69 13.63
CA ILE A 503 29.96 -14.37 13.17
C ILE A 503 30.91 -13.36 12.54
N ASP A 504 32.13 -13.29 13.05
CA ASP A 504 33.26 -12.67 12.36
C ASP A 504 33.87 -13.68 11.38
N ASN A 505 33.57 -13.51 10.09
CA ASN A 505 34.08 -14.38 9.02
C ASN A 505 35.34 -13.80 8.36
N GLY A 506 35.98 -12.83 9.03
CA GLY A 506 37.30 -12.30 8.70
C GLY A 506 37.27 -10.97 7.95
N HIS A 507 38.42 -10.28 8.02
CA HIS A 507 38.68 -9.03 7.31
C HIS A 507 37.66 -7.93 7.66
N ASN A 508 37.48 -7.70 8.96
CA ASN A 508 36.58 -6.69 9.51
C ASN A 508 37.35 -5.72 10.41
N GLU A 509 37.28 -4.42 10.14
CA GLU A 509 38.04 -3.38 10.84
C GLU A 509 37.10 -2.46 11.62
N ASN A 510 37.46 -2.12 12.87
CA ASN A 510 36.66 -1.32 13.80
C ASN A 510 35.31 -1.96 14.22
N TRP A 511 35.27 -3.29 14.25
CA TRP A 511 34.17 -4.11 14.75
C TRP A 511 34.55 -4.84 16.04
N ALA A 512 33.58 -4.98 16.93
CA ALA A 512 33.62 -5.87 18.08
C ALA A 512 32.50 -6.90 17.95
N PHE A 513 32.73 -8.12 18.45
CA PHE A 513 31.74 -9.18 18.47
C PHE A 513 31.57 -9.65 19.91
N SER A 514 30.34 -9.63 20.40
CA SER A 514 30.03 -9.93 21.80
C SER A 514 28.75 -10.76 21.87
N ASP A 515 28.76 -11.85 22.64
CA ASP A 515 27.57 -12.67 22.84
C ASP A 515 27.25 -12.73 24.33
N PHE A 516 25.95 -12.83 24.64
CA PHE A 516 25.45 -12.94 26.01
C PHE A 516 24.63 -14.22 26.17
N PRO A 517 24.59 -14.86 27.34
CA PRO A 517 23.56 -15.86 27.59
C PRO A 517 22.15 -15.27 27.38
N PRO A 518 21.22 -15.99 26.72
CA PRO A 518 19.82 -15.58 26.66
C PRO A 518 19.20 -15.38 28.06
N GLY A 519 18.29 -14.43 28.19
CA GLY A 519 17.60 -14.11 29.44
C GLY A 519 18.43 -13.33 30.44
N ILE A 520 19.50 -12.64 30.00
CA ILE A 520 20.22 -11.72 30.90
C ILE A 520 19.31 -10.54 31.22
N GLN A 521 19.19 -10.23 32.51
CA GLN A 521 18.47 -9.05 32.94
C GLN A 521 19.24 -7.79 32.52
N ASN A 522 18.62 -6.89 31.76
CA ASN A 522 19.16 -5.56 31.44
C ASN A 522 18.29 -4.46 32.07
N THR A 523 18.87 -3.72 33.02
CA THR A 523 18.15 -2.72 33.81
C THR A 523 18.35 -1.31 33.26
N TRP A 524 17.24 -0.56 33.11
CA TRP A 524 17.26 0.86 32.81
C TRP A 524 17.83 1.66 33.98
N THR A 525 18.89 2.42 33.73
CA THR A 525 19.49 3.37 34.68
C THR A 525 19.07 4.81 34.41
N GLY A 526 18.77 5.13 33.14
CA GLY A 526 18.34 6.47 32.71
C GLY A 526 19.33 7.58 33.07
N THR A 527 20.63 7.29 33.06
CA THR A 527 21.67 8.20 33.57
C THR A 527 22.04 9.33 32.62
N GLU A 528 21.88 9.14 31.30
CA GLU A 528 22.28 10.12 30.29
C GLU A 528 21.08 10.86 29.69
N ASN A 529 20.11 10.14 29.12
CA ASN A 529 18.93 10.71 28.48
C ASN A 529 17.76 9.70 28.47
N ASN A 530 16.71 9.97 27.70
CA ASN A 530 15.47 9.18 27.64
C ASN A 530 15.46 8.11 26.51
N LEU A 531 16.52 8.03 25.69
CA LEU A 531 16.57 7.16 24.50
C LEU A 531 16.83 5.71 24.89
N TRP A 532 15.94 4.81 24.47
CA TRP A 532 16.08 3.35 24.66
C TRP A 532 17.31 2.80 23.95
N SER A 533 17.62 3.31 22.76
CA SER A 533 18.78 2.96 21.94
C SER A 533 20.14 3.32 22.55
N ASN A 534 20.18 4.26 23.49
CA ASN A 534 21.44 4.70 24.08
C ASN A 534 21.89 3.73 25.18
N GLY A 535 22.89 2.90 24.86
CA GLY A 535 23.46 1.91 25.76
C GLY A 535 23.97 2.45 27.11
N ASN A 536 24.30 3.74 27.20
CA ASN A 536 24.72 4.35 28.47
C ASN A 536 23.56 4.54 29.47
N ASN A 537 22.31 4.40 29.03
CA ASN A 537 21.13 4.38 29.90
C ASN A 537 20.82 2.98 30.45
N TRP A 538 21.66 1.98 30.14
CA TRP A 538 21.47 0.59 30.52
C TRP A 538 22.63 0.10 31.38
N HIS A 539 22.34 -0.71 32.39
CA HIS A 539 23.36 -1.21 33.31
C HIS A 539 24.45 -2.04 32.62
N SER A 540 24.11 -2.65 31.48
CA SER A 540 25.00 -3.46 30.66
C SER A 540 25.96 -2.61 29.82
N GLY A 541 25.74 -1.30 29.73
CA GLY A 541 26.46 -0.38 28.86
C GLY A 541 26.08 -0.50 27.37
N ARG A 542 25.03 -1.27 27.04
CA ARG A 542 24.50 -1.45 25.68
C ARG A 542 22.98 -1.39 25.65
N ALA A 543 22.42 -1.04 24.49
CA ALA A 543 20.99 -1.15 24.26
C ALA A 543 20.51 -2.61 24.39
N PRO A 544 19.25 -2.83 24.79
CA PRO A 544 18.61 -4.15 24.79
C PRO A 544 18.64 -4.87 23.46
N VAL A 545 18.80 -6.18 23.52
CA VAL A 545 18.60 -7.13 22.40
C VAL A 545 17.40 -8.04 22.70
N ASP A 546 16.96 -8.82 21.72
CA ASP A 546 15.70 -9.59 21.80
C ASP A 546 15.67 -10.60 22.95
N GLU A 547 16.81 -11.15 23.31
CA GLU A 547 16.92 -12.14 24.38
C GLU A 547 17.14 -11.53 25.78
N ASP A 548 17.14 -10.20 25.93
CA ASP A 548 17.28 -9.57 27.25
C ASP A 548 15.97 -9.56 28.04
N SER A 549 16.03 -9.88 29.32
CA SER A 549 14.94 -9.66 30.27
C SER A 549 15.02 -8.22 30.79
N ILE A 550 14.03 -7.38 30.50
CA ILE A 550 14.12 -5.95 30.77
C ILE A 550 13.56 -5.60 32.14
N LEU A 551 14.31 -4.78 32.89
CA LEU A 551 13.84 -4.16 34.12
C LEU A 551 13.87 -2.64 34.00
N ILE A 552 12.70 -2.01 34.03
CA ILE A 552 12.56 -0.55 34.09
C ILE A 552 12.37 -0.12 35.54
N ASN A 553 13.40 0.52 36.10
CA ASN A 553 13.37 1.09 37.44
C ASN A 553 12.99 2.58 37.42
N PRO A 554 12.52 3.14 38.55
CA PRO A 554 12.34 4.58 38.67
C PRO A 554 13.68 5.30 38.44
N ALA A 555 13.72 6.15 37.43
CA ALA A 555 14.89 6.91 37.02
C ALA A 555 14.52 8.37 36.74
N VAL A 556 15.53 9.25 36.68
CA VAL A 556 15.33 10.67 36.36
C VAL A 556 14.84 10.82 34.92
N ASN A 557 15.46 10.09 33.99
CA ASN A 557 15.04 10.05 32.60
C ASN A 557 14.16 8.82 32.38
N ILE A 558 12.89 9.06 32.04
CA ILE A 558 11.90 8.03 31.69
C ILE A 558 12.22 7.49 30.29
N PRO A 559 12.39 6.17 30.09
CA PRO A 559 12.65 5.61 28.78
C PRO A 559 11.45 5.80 27.85
N PHE A 560 11.73 6.15 26.60
CA PHE A 560 10.81 5.96 25.48
C PHE A 560 11.44 5.11 24.39
N LEU A 561 10.63 4.29 23.70
CA LEU A 561 11.12 3.55 22.54
C LEU A 561 11.41 4.52 21.40
N ASP A 562 12.61 4.44 20.84
CA ASP A 562 13.04 5.29 19.75
C ASP A 562 13.56 4.47 18.56
N GLY A 563 13.39 5.05 17.37
CA GLY A 563 13.88 4.54 16.09
C GLY A 563 13.14 3.32 15.52
N GLN A 564 12.69 2.38 16.37
CA GLN A 564 12.08 1.12 15.94
C GLN A 564 11.26 0.45 17.06
N SER A 565 10.38 -0.45 16.65
CA SER A 565 9.71 -1.40 17.55
C SER A 565 10.70 -2.37 18.18
N ARG A 566 10.41 -2.82 19.41
CA ARG A 566 11.32 -3.66 20.19
C ARG A 566 10.73 -5.03 20.48
N THR A 567 11.59 -6.04 20.48
CA THR A 567 11.30 -7.37 21.04
C THR A 567 12.20 -7.56 22.25
N VAL A 568 11.68 -8.17 23.31
CA VAL A 568 12.41 -8.47 24.55
C VAL A 568 12.02 -9.85 25.08
N ALA A 569 12.89 -10.46 25.89
CA ALA A 569 12.59 -11.75 26.49
C ALA A 569 11.51 -11.60 27.56
N ASP A 570 11.74 -10.77 28.57
CA ASP A 570 10.76 -10.48 29.63
C ASP A 570 10.67 -8.97 29.83
N LEU A 571 9.58 -8.50 30.46
CA LEU A 571 9.43 -7.09 30.79
C LEU A 571 8.92 -6.89 32.22
N GLU A 572 9.74 -6.28 33.05
CA GLU A 572 9.37 -5.81 34.38
C GLU A 572 9.40 -4.27 34.41
N ILE A 573 8.28 -3.64 34.75
CA ILE A 573 8.21 -2.21 35.05
C ILE A 573 7.94 -2.08 36.55
N ALA A 574 8.96 -1.69 37.30
CA ALA A 574 8.92 -1.61 38.75
C ALA A 574 7.96 -0.50 39.26
N PRO A 575 7.49 -0.58 40.52
CA PRO A 575 6.60 0.44 41.09
C PRO A 575 7.18 1.86 40.98
N GLY A 576 6.40 2.78 40.42
CA GLY A 576 6.80 4.17 40.21
C GLY A 576 7.72 4.42 39.01
N ALA A 577 8.03 3.39 38.23
CA ALA A 577 8.72 3.52 36.94
C ALA A 577 7.71 3.73 35.80
N THR A 578 8.20 4.17 34.64
CA THR A 578 7.36 4.40 33.46
C THR A 578 8.11 3.97 32.20
N LEU A 579 7.43 3.34 31.25
CA LEU A 579 7.90 3.12 29.88
C LEU A 579 6.92 3.75 28.89
N VAL A 580 7.44 4.54 27.95
CA VAL A 580 6.66 5.18 26.88
C VAL A 580 6.98 4.54 25.54
N LEU A 581 5.97 4.22 24.73
CA LEU A 581 6.17 3.54 23.44
C LEU A 581 6.45 4.50 22.27
N ASP A 582 6.02 5.77 22.38
CA ASP A 582 6.36 6.86 21.45
C ASP A 582 6.22 6.55 19.95
N GLY A 583 5.14 5.87 19.55
CA GLY A 583 4.87 5.49 18.17
C GLY A 583 5.37 4.10 17.78
N PHE A 584 6.13 3.42 18.64
CA PHE A 584 6.74 2.12 18.36
C PHE A 584 6.12 0.97 19.14
N SER A 585 5.81 -0.12 18.44
CA SER A 585 5.33 -1.38 19.03
C SER A 585 6.36 -2.08 19.93
N ILE A 586 5.88 -2.89 20.89
CA ILE A 586 6.72 -3.77 21.71
C ILE A 586 6.18 -5.20 21.72
N THR A 587 7.08 -6.18 21.61
CA THR A 587 6.80 -7.61 21.77
C THR A 587 7.57 -8.16 22.96
N VAL A 588 6.87 -8.79 23.90
CA VAL A 588 7.46 -9.49 25.05
C VAL A 588 7.24 -10.98 24.86
N ASN A 589 8.33 -11.74 24.76
CA ASN A 589 8.29 -13.16 24.44
C ASN A 589 7.94 -14.07 25.62
N GLY A 590 8.36 -13.66 26.81
CA GLY A 590 8.19 -14.28 28.10
C GLY A 590 7.28 -13.45 28.99
N GLU A 591 7.51 -13.51 30.30
CA GLU A 591 6.60 -12.95 31.30
C GLU A 591 6.65 -11.41 31.31
N ALA A 592 5.50 -10.78 31.54
CA ALA A 592 5.39 -9.34 31.73
C ALA A 592 4.82 -9.00 33.12
N LEU A 593 5.56 -8.23 33.89
CA LEU A 593 5.16 -7.73 35.22
C LEU A 593 5.13 -6.20 35.21
N ILE A 594 3.93 -5.63 35.23
CA ILE A 594 3.71 -4.19 35.11
C ILE A 594 3.17 -3.62 36.44
N GLU A 595 4.09 -3.24 37.32
CA GLU A 595 3.77 -2.59 38.61
C GLU A 595 3.91 -1.06 38.54
N GLY A 596 4.66 -0.53 37.57
CA GLY A 596 4.74 0.88 37.21
C GLY A 596 3.73 1.27 36.13
N GLU A 597 4.11 2.17 35.21
CA GLU A 597 3.25 2.64 34.13
C GLU A 597 3.78 2.26 32.73
N LEU A 598 2.93 1.66 31.90
CA LEU A 598 3.19 1.47 30.45
C LEU A 598 2.29 2.43 29.66
N ILE A 599 2.87 3.25 28.79
CA ILE A 599 2.18 4.31 28.05
C ILE A 599 2.25 4.08 26.53
N GLY A 600 1.09 3.88 25.91
CA GLY A 600 0.91 3.96 24.45
C GLY A 600 0.82 5.42 23.98
N SER A 601 1.19 5.66 22.71
CA SER A 601 1.28 6.99 22.13
C SER A 601 0.42 7.19 20.88
N GLY A 602 -0.32 6.17 20.42
CA GLY A 602 -1.18 6.28 19.25
C GLY A 602 -1.63 4.92 18.74
N THR A 603 -0.93 4.41 17.72
CA THR A 603 -1.28 3.22 16.94
C THR A 603 -0.32 2.05 17.19
N GLU A 604 0.35 2.02 18.33
CA GLU A 604 1.31 0.98 18.65
C GLU A 604 0.62 -0.38 18.89
N THR A 605 1.31 -1.45 18.52
CA THR A 605 0.93 -2.81 18.86
C THR A 605 1.76 -3.30 20.05
N ILE A 606 1.11 -3.80 21.08
CA ILE A 606 1.76 -4.40 22.25
C ILE A 606 1.44 -5.88 22.22
N VAL A 607 2.46 -6.73 22.16
CA VAL A 607 2.28 -8.18 22.08
C VAL A 607 2.85 -8.83 23.32
N PHE A 608 2.01 -9.54 24.07
CA PHE A 608 2.42 -10.40 25.17
C PHE A 608 2.25 -11.86 24.77
N ASN A 609 3.38 -12.53 24.52
CA ASN A 609 3.41 -13.94 24.11
C ASN A 609 3.28 -14.91 25.30
N ASP A 610 3.53 -14.45 26.53
CA ASP A 610 3.40 -15.22 27.77
C ASP A 610 2.48 -14.52 28.80
N ASP A 611 2.46 -15.02 30.04
CA ASP A 611 1.62 -14.52 31.12
C ASP A 611 1.95 -13.05 31.49
N VAL A 612 0.88 -12.27 31.73
CA VAL A 612 0.96 -10.84 32.06
C VAL A 612 0.30 -10.59 33.41
N THR A 613 1.04 -9.96 34.32
CA THR A 613 0.52 -9.49 35.61
C THR A 613 0.62 -7.96 35.69
N LEU A 614 -0.48 -7.29 36.04
CA LEU A 614 -0.53 -5.83 36.19
C LEU A 614 -1.04 -5.43 37.57
N SER A 615 -0.24 -4.69 38.33
CA SER A 615 -0.66 -4.03 39.59
C SER A 615 -0.51 -2.50 39.53
N GLY A 616 0.14 -2.00 38.47
CA GLY A 616 0.40 -0.57 38.23
C GLY A 616 -0.65 0.09 37.34
N LYS A 617 -0.19 0.75 36.28
CA LYS A 617 -1.02 1.53 35.35
C LYS A 617 -0.73 1.18 33.90
N LEU A 618 -1.80 0.90 33.16
CA LEU A 618 -1.76 0.72 31.71
C LEU A 618 -2.48 1.91 31.05
N ASN A 619 -1.75 2.69 30.27
CA ASN A 619 -2.23 3.93 29.66
C ASN A 619 -2.28 3.79 28.13
N LEU A 620 -3.37 3.20 27.63
CA LEU A 620 -3.66 2.95 26.22
C LEU A 620 -4.91 3.74 25.83
N ALA A 621 -4.80 5.07 25.89
CA ALA A 621 -5.94 5.97 25.80
C ALA A 621 -6.27 6.41 24.36
N LYS A 622 -5.46 6.01 23.37
CA LYS A 622 -5.61 6.44 21.98
C LYS A 622 -6.14 5.26 21.18
N ASN A 623 -5.38 4.70 20.25
CA ASN A 623 -5.83 3.69 19.29
C ASN A 623 -4.81 2.54 19.20
N GLU A 624 -4.30 2.14 20.36
CA GLU A 624 -3.31 1.06 20.47
C GLU A 624 -4.00 -0.30 20.34
N THR A 625 -3.24 -1.34 19.99
CA THR A 625 -3.73 -2.72 19.94
C THR A 625 -2.91 -3.59 20.89
N LEU A 626 -3.58 -4.27 21.83
CA LEU A 626 -2.94 -5.15 22.80
C LEU A 626 -3.26 -6.62 22.50
N LEU A 627 -2.27 -7.40 22.08
CA LEU A 627 -2.40 -8.82 21.79
C LEU A 627 -1.96 -9.67 22.98
N ILE A 628 -2.87 -10.49 23.48
CA ILE A 628 -2.64 -11.40 24.61
C ILE A 628 -2.68 -12.84 24.10
N LYS A 629 -1.59 -13.59 24.32
CA LYS A 629 -1.48 -15.00 23.89
C LYS A 629 -1.52 -16.04 25.01
N LYS A 630 -1.45 -15.62 26.28
CA LYS A 630 -1.65 -16.48 27.46
C LYS A 630 -2.50 -15.78 28.53
N ASN A 631 -2.16 -15.91 29.82
CA ASN A 631 -2.98 -15.40 30.90
C ASN A 631 -2.78 -13.90 31.09
N LEU A 632 -3.84 -13.22 31.53
CA LEU A 632 -3.85 -11.80 31.85
C LEU A 632 -4.42 -11.63 33.25
N ASP A 633 -3.66 -11.01 34.15
CA ASP A 633 -4.06 -10.82 35.54
C ASP A 633 -3.92 -9.37 35.99
N PHE A 634 -5.04 -8.64 36.06
CA PHE A 634 -5.10 -7.34 36.73
C PHE A 634 -5.30 -7.52 38.24
N GLN A 635 -4.36 -6.99 39.03
CA GLN A 635 -4.33 -7.06 40.49
C GLN A 635 -4.46 -5.66 41.10
N GLY A 636 -5.62 -5.01 40.91
CA GLY A 636 -5.84 -3.61 41.35
C GLY A 636 -5.21 -2.55 40.46
N ALA A 637 -4.75 -2.93 39.26
CA ALA A 637 -4.15 -2.01 38.30
C ALA A 637 -5.18 -0.99 37.75
N THR A 638 -4.67 0.15 37.27
CA THR A 638 -5.48 1.19 36.64
C THR A 638 -5.35 1.14 35.12
N LEU A 639 -6.46 1.03 34.41
CA LEU A 639 -6.51 1.21 32.95
C LEU A 639 -7.00 2.63 32.61
N VAL A 640 -6.20 3.40 31.87
CA VAL A 640 -6.68 4.68 31.30
C VAL A 640 -7.49 4.36 30.06
N ARG A 641 -8.77 4.71 30.10
CA ARG A 641 -9.74 4.38 29.03
C ARG A 641 -9.48 5.20 27.76
N GLY A 642 -9.34 4.50 26.64
CA GLY A 642 -9.22 5.03 25.28
C GLY A 642 -10.18 4.38 24.29
N ILE A 643 -9.76 4.33 23.02
CA ILE A 643 -10.39 3.54 21.96
C ILE A 643 -9.53 2.35 21.53
N SER A 644 -8.68 1.86 22.44
CA SER A 644 -7.69 0.81 22.17
C SER A 644 -8.28 -0.59 22.27
N ASP A 645 -7.80 -1.49 21.42
CA ASP A 645 -8.33 -2.83 21.24
C ASP A 645 -7.60 -3.86 22.11
N PHE A 646 -8.34 -4.73 22.79
CA PHE A 646 -7.80 -5.93 23.46
C PHE A 646 -8.08 -7.15 22.57
N VAL A 647 -7.03 -7.79 22.07
CA VAL A 647 -7.12 -8.95 21.16
C VAL A 647 -6.61 -10.20 21.85
N ILE A 648 -7.53 -11.14 22.07
CA ILE A 648 -7.27 -12.42 22.72
C ILE A 648 -7.00 -13.45 21.63
N CYS A 649 -5.72 -13.81 21.46
CA CYS A 649 -5.22 -14.60 20.34
C CYS A 649 -4.28 -15.72 20.82
N GLY A 650 -3.69 -16.52 19.94
CA GLY A 650 -2.72 -17.57 20.31
C GLY A 650 -3.32 -18.95 20.55
N ASP A 651 -2.43 -19.93 20.82
CA ASP A 651 -2.72 -21.36 20.68
C ASP A 651 -2.86 -22.11 22.02
N ASN A 652 -2.97 -21.40 23.15
CA ASN A 652 -3.17 -21.99 24.47
C ASN A 652 -4.50 -21.53 25.09
N PRO A 653 -5.13 -22.34 25.96
CA PRO A 653 -6.19 -21.86 26.85
C PRO A 653 -5.71 -20.71 27.73
N GLN A 654 -6.58 -19.75 28.01
CA GLN A 654 -6.25 -18.51 28.70
C GLN A 654 -7.20 -18.22 29.85
N SER A 655 -6.66 -17.65 30.93
CA SER A 655 -7.41 -17.09 32.04
C SER A 655 -7.23 -15.58 32.07
N LEU A 656 -8.34 -14.84 32.06
CA LEU A 656 -8.36 -13.38 32.01
C LEU A 656 -9.06 -12.85 33.27
N ASN A 657 -8.31 -12.17 34.12
CA ASN A 657 -8.82 -11.37 35.23
C ASN A 657 -8.70 -9.89 34.87
N PHE A 658 -9.84 -9.23 34.67
CA PHE A 658 -9.91 -7.80 34.38
C PHE A 658 -10.19 -6.94 35.62
N ASP A 659 -10.42 -7.54 36.80
CA ASP A 659 -10.65 -6.81 38.05
C ASP A 659 -11.74 -5.71 37.93
N ASP A 660 -12.86 -6.05 37.26
CA ASP A 660 -13.99 -5.15 36.97
C ASP A 660 -13.65 -3.87 36.19
N LEU A 661 -12.52 -3.85 35.47
CA LEU A 661 -12.12 -2.71 34.64
C LEU A 661 -13.06 -2.46 33.46
N THR A 662 -12.97 -1.24 32.92
CA THR A 662 -13.72 -0.80 31.73
C THR A 662 -12.82 -0.75 30.50
N LEU A 663 -13.08 -1.62 29.53
CA LEU A 663 -12.40 -1.75 28.24
C LEU A 663 -13.14 -0.96 27.15
N TYR A 664 -12.49 -0.80 25.99
CA TYR A 664 -13.18 -0.37 24.78
C TYR A 664 -13.68 -1.59 24.00
N THR A 665 -12.87 -2.17 23.12
CA THR A 665 -13.20 -3.41 22.42
C THR A 665 -12.45 -4.58 23.03
N LEU A 666 -13.08 -5.75 23.00
CA LEU A 666 -12.48 -7.03 23.32
C LEU A 666 -12.76 -7.99 22.17
N LEU A 667 -11.72 -8.35 21.43
CA LEU A 667 -11.77 -9.20 20.25
C LEU A 667 -11.27 -10.61 20.59
N ILE A 668 -12.05 -11.63 20.28
CA ILE A 668 -11.66 -13.04 20.48
C ILE A 668 -11.30 -13.68 19.16
N GLU A 669 -10.01 -13.91 18.96
CA GLU A 669 -9.47 -14.51 17.73
C GLU A 669 -8.98 -15.95 17.94
N THR A 670 -8.59 -16.32 19.16
CA THR A 670 -8.16 -17.69 19.48
C THR A 670 -9.27 -18.73 19.30
N SER A 671 -8.90 -19.96 18.93
CA SER A 671 -9.79 -21.13 18.98
C SER A 671 -9.79 -21.85 20.33
N GLN A 672 -8.90 -21.45 21.23
CA GLN A 672 -8.76 -22.09 22.54
C GLN A 672 -9.76 -21.53 23.54
N GLN A 673 -9.87 -22.21 24.69
CA GLN A 673 -10.74 -21.74 25.76
C GLN A 673 -10.23 -20.44 26.37
N VAL A 674 -11.09 -19.43 26.41
CA VAL A 674 -10.88 -18.17 27.11
C VAL A 674 -11.76 -18.16 28.36
N SER A 675 -11.15 -18.01 29.52
CA SER A 675 -11.83 -18.07 30.82
C SER A 675 -11.77 -16.71 31.50
N PHE A 676 -12.88 -15.98 31.51
CA PHE A 676 -13.04 -14.75 32.26
C PHE A 676 -13.27 -15.09 33.73
N ILE A 677 -12.27 -14.83 34.58
CA ILE A 677 -12.31 -15.19 36.00
C ILE A 677 -12.82 -14.05 36.90
N SER A 678 -13.08 -12.88 36.31
CA SER A 678 -13.75 -11.71 36.93
C SER A 678 -14.81 -11.12 35.99
N GLY A 679 -15.64 -10.21 36.52
CA GLY A 679 -16.43 -9.30 35.69
C GLY A 679 -15.58 -8.26 34.95
N PHE A 680 -16.22 -7.54 34.03
CA PHE A 680 -15.67 -6.38 33.33
C PHE A 680 -16.78 -5.56 32.65
N THR A 681 -16.46 -4.32 32.27
CA THR A 681 -17.28 -3.50 31.36
C THR A 681 -16.56 -3.31 30.04
N ALA A 682 -17.25 -3.35 28.90
CA ALA A 682 -16.65 -3.02 27.59
C ALA A 682 -17.65 -2.27 26.69
N TYR A 683 -17.13 -1.50 25.73
CA TYR A 683 -17.95 -0.97 24.64
C TYR A 683 -18.41 -2.11 23.72
N GLU A 684 -17.51 -3.02 23.34
CA GLU A 684 -17.85 -4.17 22.51
C GLU A 684 -17.10 -5.43 22.94
N LEU A 685 -17.80 -6.57 22.98
CA LEU A 685 -17.20 -7.90 22.90
C LEU A 685 -17.52 -8.48 21.52
N SER A 686 -16.49 -8.82 20.75
CA SER A 686 -16.63 -9.33 19.40
C SER A 686 -15.90 -10.66 19.19
N ALA A 687 -16.56 -11.59 18.50
CA ALA A 687 -15.97 -12.85 18.08
C ALA A 687 -16.60 -13.31 16.76
N VAL A 688 -15.75 -13.69 15.81
CA VAL A 688 -16.17 -14.35 14.55
C VAL A 688 -15.63 -15.76 14.55
N ALA A 689 -16.48 -16.73 14.24
CA ALA A 689 -16.16 -18.14 14.25
C ALA A 689 -16.60 -18.82 12.96
N ASP A 690 -15.88 -19.88 12.62
CA ASP A 690 -16.32 -20.88 11.66
C ASP A 690 -15.99 -22.28 12.22
N GLN A 691 -16.33 -23.32 11.46
CA GLN A 691 -16.09 -24.70 11.86
C GLN A 691 -14.61 -25.08 12.02
N ASN A 692 -13.68 -24.31 11.43
CA ASN A 692 -12.25 -24.51 11.57
C ASN A 692 -11.65 -23.67 12.71
N ASN A 693 -12.35 -22.63 13.17
CA ASN A 693 -11.90 -21.71 14.20
C ASN A 693 -13.01 -21.43 15.25
N PRO A 694 -13.49 -22.46 15.97
CA PRO A 694 -14.56 -22.31 16.96
C PRO A 694 -14.10 -21.46 18.15
N LYS A 695 -15.03 -20.81 18.86
CA LYS A 695 -14.75 -19.97 20.03
C LYS A 695 -15.30 -20.58 21.29
N HIS A 696 -14.48 -20.63 22.34
CA HIS A 696 -14.87 -21.23 23.61
C HIS A 696 -14.72 -20.22 24.75
N LEU A 697 -15.82 -19.61 25.18
CA LEU A 697 -15.85 -18.59 26.23
C LEU A 697 -16.45 -19.14 27.52
N MET A 698 -15.68 -19.07 28.59
CA MET A 698 -16.06 -19.48 29.94
C MET A 698 -16.11 -18.24 30.84
N PHE A 699 -17.24 -18.00 31.50
CA PHE A 699 -17.45 -16.85 32.36
C PHE A 699 -17.58 -17.28 33.82
N ALA A 700 -16.93 -16.55 34.73
CA ALA A 700 -17.04 -16.80 36.16
C ALA A 700 -18.51 -16.73 36.63
N ALA A 701 -18.94 -17.76 37.37
CA ALA A 701 -20.30 -17.82 37.88
C ALA A 701 -20.60 -16.63 38.82
N SER A 702 -21.80 -16.06 38.70
CA SER A 702 -22.27 -14.86 39.42
C SER A 702 -21.60 -13.53 39.08
N GLU A 703 -20.46 -13.54 38.38
CA GLU A 703 -19.79 -12.33 37.88
C GLU A 703 -20.60 -11.67 36.78
N THR A 704 -20.40 -10.36 36.61
CA THR A 704 -21.16 -9.56 35.64
C THR A 704 -20.26 -9.00 34.55
N VAL A 705 -20.62 -9.29 33.30
CA VAL A 705 -20.05 -8.64 32.13
C VAL A 705 -21.03 -7.58 31.62
N SER A 706 -20.63 -6.32 31.56
CA SER A 706 -21.46 -5.21 31.09
C SER A 706 -20.98 -4.72 29.72
N LEU A 707 -21.83 -4.76 28.71
CA LEU A 707 -21.47 -4.44 27.32
C LEU A 707 -22.41 -3.40 26.74
N ASP A 708 -21.91 -2.47 25.93
CA ASP A 708 -22.78 -1.67 25.06
C ASP A 708 -23.19 -2.48 23.83
N TYR A 709 -22.23 -3.12 23.17
CA TYR A 709 -22.40 -3.96 21.98
C TYR A 709 -21.90 -5.39 22.22
N LEU A 710 -22.64 -6.36 21.69
CA LEU A 710 -22.24 -7.77 21.66
C LEU A 710 -22.33 -8.29 20.22
N THR A 711 -21.18 -8.65 19.64
CA THR A 711 -21.08 -9.13 18.26
C THR A 711 -20.52 -10.55 18.24
N LEU A 712 -21.38 -11.56 18.11
CA LEU A 712 -20.96 -12.96 18.08
C LEU A 712 -21.46 -13.60 16.78
N ILE A 713 -20.53 -13.87 15.87
CA ILE A 713 -20.81 -14.21 14.49
C ILE A 713 -20.32 -15.62 14.20
N GLY A 714 -21.18 -16.62 14.40
CA GLY A 714 -20.92 -18.02 14.07
C GLY A 714 -21.49 -18.48 12.73
N SER A 715 -21.34 -19.78 12.44
CA SER A 715 -21.89 -20.45 11.25
C SER A 715 -23.43 -20.54 11.25
N PHE A 716 -24.01 -20.70 10.05
CA PHE A 716 -25.48 -20.82 9.87
C PHE A 716 -26.03 -22.21 10.23
N ASP A 717 -25.24 -23.27 10.01
CA ASP A 717 -25.73 -24.65 10.08
C ASP A 717 -25.57 -25.26 11.48
N GLU A 718 -24.43 -25.02 12.13
CA GLU A 718 -24.07 -25.59 13.43
C GLU A 718 -23.35 -24.53 14.29
N PRO A 719 -23.64 -24.44 15.60
CA PRO A 719 -23.01 -23.44 16.45
C PRO A 719 -21.53 -23.76 16.68
N ASP A 720 -20.71 -22.73 16.55
CA ASP A 720 -19.25 -22.75 16.69
C ASP A 720 -18.74 -21.73 17.72
N ILE A 721 -19.63 -20.98 18.37
CA ILE A 721 -19.33 -20.13 19.52
C ILE A 721 -19.99 -20.71 20.78
N PHE A 722 -19.20 -21.13 21.75
CA PHE A 722 -19.65 -21.77 22.98
C PHE A 722 -19.53 -20.81 24.16
N LEU A 723 -20.65 -20.50 24.81
CA LEU A 723 -20.70 -19.66 26.01
C LEU A 723 -21.09 -20.51 27.22
N ARG A 724 -20.28 -20.51 28.28
CA ARG A 724 -20.46 -21.35 29.48
C ARG A 724 -20.23 -20.60 30.77
N SER A 725 -20.91 -21.02 31.84
CA SER A 725 -20.55 -20.65 33.20
C SER A 725 -19.44 -21.54 33.74
N SER A 726 -18.54 -20.98 34.55
CA SER A 726 -17.48 -21.72 35.25
C SER A 726 -18.01 -22.71 36.29
N LEU A 727 -19.27 -22.55 36.72
CA LEU A 727 -19.96 -23.47 37.63
C LEU A 727 -21.35 -23.81 37.08
N ASP A 728 -21.49 -25.06 36.64
CA ASP A 728 -22.75 -25.61 36.12
C ASP A 728 -23.94 -25.34 37.07
N GLY A 729 -25.03 -24.81 36.52
CA GLY A 729 -26.24 -24.45 37.26
C GLY A 729 -26.15 -23.12 38.03
N SER A 730 -25.02 -22.42 37.99
CA SER A 730 -24.86 -21.08 38.57
C SER A 730 -24.61 -20.08 37.44
N PRO A 731 -25.58 -19.22 37.08
CA PRO A 731 -25.44 -18.41 35.89
C PRO A 731 -24.36 -17.32 36.01
N TRP A 732 -23.62 -17.08 34.93
CA TRP A 732 -22.87 -15.84 34.74
C TRP A 732 -23.83 -14.74 34.29
N LYS A 733 -23.54 -13.47 34.58
CA LYS A 733 -24.45 -12.36 34.27
C LYS A 733 -23.92 -11.54 33.10
N ILE A 734 -24.82 -11.14 32.22
CA ILE A 734 -24.54 -10.19 31.14
C ILE A 734 -25.51 -9.02 31.22
N LYS A 735 -24.99 -7.80 31.14
CA LYS A 735 -25.77 -6.58 31.05
C LYS A 735 -25.48 -5.93 29.70
N LEU A 736 -26.38 -6.12 28.75
CA LEU A 736 -26.31 -5.47 27.44
C LEU A 736 -27.05 -4.11 27.49
N ASN A 737 -26.36 -3.01 27.14
CA ASN A 737 -26.92 -1.66 27.22
C ASN A 737 -27.49 -1.16 25.89
N VAL A 738 -26.98 -1.60 24.73
CA VAL A 738 -27.35 -1.03 23.41
C VAL A 738 -27.86 -2.07 22.42
N LEU A 739 -26.98 -2.87 21.80
CA LEU A 739 -27.37 -3.76 20.70
C LEU A 739 -26.61 -5.09 20.75
N SER A 740 -27.27 -6.16 20.33
CA SER A 740 -26.63 -7.45 20.04
C SER A 740 -26.75 -7.80 18.55
N ASN A 741 -25.68 -8.38 18.02
CA ASN A 741 -25.64 -9.09 16.75
C ASN A 741 -25.08 -10.49 17.02
N VAL A 742 -25.95 -11.44 17.33
CA VAL A 742 -25.56 -12.76 17.83
C VAL A 742 -26.17 -13.87 16.98
N ARG A 743 -25.32 -14.73 16.42
CA ARG A 743 -25.72 -15.92 15.65
C ARG A 743 -24.77 -17.09 15.86
N GLY A 744 -25.25 -18.32 15.64
CA GLY A 744 -24.40 -19.52 15.63
C GLY A 744 -23.79 -19.84 16.99
N ILE A 745 -24.47 -19.52 18.10
CA ILE A 745 -23.94 -19.75 19.45
C ILE A 745 -24.56 -20.99 20.11
N ASP A 746 -23.83 -21.65 21.00
CA ASP A 746 -24.33 -22.63 21.97
C ASP A 746 -24.10 -22.06 23.38
N VAL A 747 -25.17 -21.71 24.10
CA VAL A 747 -25.09 -21.01 25.40
C VAL A 747 -25.79 -21.78 26.52
N LYS A 748 -25.20 -21.76 27.72
CA LYS A 748 -25.71 -22.38 28.95
C LYS A 748 -25.45 -21.50 30.16
N ASP A 749 -26.39 -21.49 31.10
CA ASP A 749 -26.27 -20.85 32.41
C ASP A 749 -25.86 -19.36 32.32
N SER A 750 -26.64 -18.56 31.57
CA SER A 750 -26.44 -17.10 31.39
C SER A 750 -27.63 -16.28 31.88
N ASP A 751 -27.42 -15.22 32.64
CA ASP A 751 -28.47 -14.29 33.07
C ASP A 751 -28.28 -12.90 32.41
N ALA A 752 -29.06 -12.63 31.37
CA ALA A 752 -29.07 -11.33 30.68
C ALA A 752 -30.09 -10.33 31.28
N GLY A 753 -30.72 -10.65 32.43
CA GLY A 753 -31.85 -9.90 32.98
C GLY A 753 -31.52 -8.49 33.49
N LEU A 754 -30.23 -8.12 33.57
CA LEU A 754 -29.78 -6.78 33.95
C LEU A 754 -29.78 -5.79 32.78
N GLY A 755 -29.85 -6.28 31.53
CA GLY A 755 -29.79 -5.48 30.31
C GLY A 755 -30.94 -5.74 29.34
N LEU A 756 -30.74 -5.38 28.08
CA LEU A 756 -31.66 -5.67 26.99
C LEU A 756 -31.72 -7.18 26.69
N GLU A 757 -32.86 -7.64 26.18
CA GLU A 757 -33.00 -9.01 25.68
C GLU A 757 -32.00 -9.28 24.55
N ILE A 758 -31.32 -10.43 24.60
CA ILE A 758 -30.34 -10.82 23.58
C ILE A 758 -30.98 -11.76 22.58
N GLY A 759 -31.11 -11.32 21.33
CA GLY A 759 -31.56 -12.16 20.21
C GLY A 759 -30.42 -13.02 19.68
N ALA A 760 -30.59 -14.35 19.68
CA ALA A 760 -29.58 -15.31 19.24
C ALA A 760 -30.12 -16.17 18.08
N LEU A 761 -29.68 -15.87 16.86
CA LEU A 761 -30.10 -16.57 15.65
C LEU A 761 -29.35 -17.90 15.48
N MET A 762 -30.01 -18.94 14.96
CA MET A 762 -29.34 -20.23 14.63
C MET A 762 -28.49 -20.76 15.80
N SER A 763 -29.04 -20.64 17.00
CA SER A 763 -28.33 -20.83 18.25
C SER A 763 -28.99 -21.90 19.12
N ILE A 764 -28.19 -22.58 19.94
CA ILE A 764 -28.64 -23.65 20.84
C ILE A 764 -28.76 -23.11 22.27
N ASN A 765 -29.95 -23.28 22.85
CA ASN A 765 -30.21 -23.06 24.27
C ASN A 765 -30.00 -24.36 25.06
N ARG A 766 -28.92 -24.46 25.85
CA ARG A 766 -28.64 -25.62 26.70
C ARG A 766 -29.29 -25.56 28.09
N GLY A 767 -30.09 -24.54 28.36
CA GLY A 767 -30.77 -24.32 29.64
C GLY A 767 -30.04 -23.33 30.55
N GLY A 768 -30.77 -22.80 31.54
CA GLY A 768 -30.24 -21.82 32.50
C GLY A 768 -30.07 -20.40 31.94
N ASN A 769 -30.65 -20.11 30.78
CA ASN A 769 -30.51 -18.81 30.10
C ASN A 769 -31.72 -17.90 30.33
N ASN A 770 -31.53 -16.76 30.99
CA ASN A 770 -32.56 -15.75 31.28
C ASN A 770 -32.41 -14.53 30.36
N ASN A 771 -33.53 -13.99 29.85
CA ASN A 771 -33.57 -12.82 28.95
C ASN A 771 -32.82 -13.02 27.60
N TRP A 772 -32.89 -14.25 27.06
CA TRP A 772 -32.39 -14.63 25.74
C TRP A 772 -33.54 -15.06 24.83
N ASN A 773 -33.53 -14.60 23.58
CA ASN A 773 -34.51 -14.95 22.55
C ASN A 773 -33.84 -15.77 21.42
N PHE A 774 -34.14 -17.07 21.38
CA PHE A 774 -33.56 -18.02 20.41
C PHE A 774 -34.38 -18.16 19.11
N ALA A 775 -35.44 -17.36 18.97
CA ALA A 775 -36.24 -17.31 17.75
C ALA A 775 -36.61 -15.85 17.43
N PRO A 776 -35.61 -14.94 17.29
CA PRO A 776 -35.89 -13.54 17.03
C PRO A 776 -36.53 -13.38 15.63
N THR A 777 -37.51 -12.47 15.52
CA THR A 777 -38.16 -12.15 14.23
C THR A 777 -37.38 -11.06 13.52
N TRP A 778 -36.42 -11.41 12.66
CA TRP A 778 -35.64 -10.46 11.86
C TRP A 778 -36.09 -10.44 10.40
N ILE A 779 -35.87 -9.29 9.75
CA ILE A 779 -36.01 -9.12 8.30
C ILE A 779 -34.59 -9.06 7.71
N THR A 780 -34.29 -9.96 6.78
CA THR A 780 -32.93 -10.16 6.25
C THR A 780 -32.79 -9.56 4.86
N TRP A 781 -31.78 -8.74 4.61
CA TRP A 781 -31.41 -8.33 3.25
C TRP A 781 -30.83 -9.52 2.50
N THR A 782 -31.47 -9.89 1.40
CA THR A 782 -31.02 -10.93 0.49
C THR A 782 -30.33 -10.36 -0.75
N GLY A 783 -30.69 -9.14 -1.16
CA GLY A 783 -30.22 -8.53 -2.41
C GLY A 783 -30.68 -9.25 -3.68
N LEU A 784 -31.61 -10.20 -3.57
CA LEU A 784 -32.03 -11.08 -4.68
C LEU A 784 -33.10 -10.45 -5.60
N GLY A 785 -33.58 -9.24 -5.28
CA GLY A 785 -34.61 -8.52 -6.02
C GLY A 785 -34.13 -7.86 -7.31
N GLY A 786 -32.87 -8.06 -7.71
CA GLY A 786 -32.31 -7.61 -8.98
C GLY A 786 -31.97 -6.11 -9.04
N ASN A 787 -32.02 -5.41 -7.90
CA ASN A 787 -31.58 -4.03 -7.74
C ASN A 787 -31.11 -3.78 -6.30
N ASN A 788 -30.48 -2.63 -6.04
CA ASN A 788 -29.94 -2.27 -4.72
C ASN A 788 -30.90 -1.38 -3.92
N GLU A 789 -32.19 -1.40 -4.23
CA GLU A 789 -33.19 -0.51 -3.62
C GLU A 789 -33.68 -1.06 -2.27
N PHE A 790 -33.48 -0.30 -1.19
CA PHE A 790 -33.92 -0.67 0.16
C PHE A 790 -35.43 -0.86 0.27
N GLU A 791 -36.22 -0.13 -0.52
CA GLU A 791 -37.69 -0.20 -0.51
C GLU A 791 -38.26 -1.35 -1.36
N ASN A 792 -37.42 -2.09 -2.08
CA ASN A 792 -37.87 -3.25 -2.84
C ASN A 792 -38.02 -4.47 -1.92
N SER A 793 -39.26 -4.88 -1.63
CA SER A 793 -39.57 -6.02 -0.76
C SER A 793 -38.92 -7.33 -1.22
N ALA A 794 -38.60 -7.48 -2.51
CA ALA A 794 -37.93 -8.66 -3.05
C ALA A 794 -36.45 -8.76 -2.66
N ASN A 795 -35.84 -7.67 -2.18
CA ASN A 795 -34.51 -7.68 -1.58
C ASN A 795 -34.50 -8.12 -0.11
N TRP A 796 -35.67 -8.46 0.46
CA TRP A 796 -35.82 -8.81 1.86
C TRP A 796 -36.39 -10.22 2.06
N TRP A 797 -36.04 -10.86 3.17
CA TRP A 797 -36.61 -12.12 3.63
C TRP A 797 -37.10 -12.03 5.08
N PRO A 798 -38.37 -12.34 5.38
CA PRO A 798 -39.45 -12.57 4.40
C PRO A 798 -39.66 -11.34 3.52
N GLU A 799 -40.26 -11.48 2.32
CA GLU A 799 -40.45 -10.41 1.30
C GLU A 799 -41.31 -9.24 1.84
N ASN A 800 -40.72 -8.43 2.70
CA ASN A 800 -41.34 -7.33 3.39
C ASN A 800 -40.28 -6.28 3.67
N VAL A 801 -40.58 -5.02 3.34
CA VAL A 801 -39.67 -3.90 3.59
C VAL A 801 -39.63 -3.64 5.09
N PRO A 802 -38.45 -3.51 5.71
CA PRO A 802 -38.34 -3.13 7.10
C PRO A 802 -39.02 -1.79 7.41
N ASP A 803 -39.75 -1.75 8.52
CA ASP A 803 -40.29 -0.52 9.09
C ASP A 803 -39.49 -0.05 10.33
N GLU A 804 -39.92 1.05 10.95
CA GLU A 804 -39.27 1.63 12.14
C GLU A 804 -39.24 0.70 13.36
N SER A 805 -40.01 -0.40 13.35
CA SER A 805 -40.04 -1.41 14.41
C SER A 805 -39.27 -2.68 14.07
N SER A 806 -38.75 -2.77 12.85
CA SER A 806 -38.10 -3.97 12.31
C SER A 806 -36.63 -4.04 12.71
N THR A 807 -36.18 -5.20 13.19
CA THR A 807 -34.74 -5.50 13.29
C THR A 807 -34.27 -6.10 11.98
N VAL A 808 -33.32 -5.43 11.36
CA VAL A 808 -32.81 -5.76 10.03
C VAL A 808 -31.47 -6.45 10.13
N TYR A 809 -31.29 -7.51 9.36
CA TYR A 809 -30.03 -8.22 9.23
C TYR A 809 -29.50 -8.10 7.80
N ILE A 810 -28.28 -7.60 7.61
CA ILE A 810 -27.65 -7.45 6.29
C ILE A 810 -26.38 -8.30 6.28
N ASN A 811 -26.32 -9.31 5.41
CA ASN A 811 -25.16 -10.21 5.30
C ASN A 811 -24.11 -9.65 4.33
N THR A 812 -22.92 -9.31 4.82
CA THR A 812 -21.82 -8.76 4.02
C THR A 812 -21.05 -9.81 3.21
N GLU A 813 -21.18 -11.11 3.53
CA GLU A 813 -20.52 -12.18 2.75
C GLU A 813 -21.32 -12.63 1.53
N SER A 814 -22.61 -12.31 1.47
CA SER A 814 -23.46 -12.54 0.29
C SER A 814 -23.79 -11.27 -0.50
N SER A 815 -23.35 -10.10 -0.04
CA SER A 815 -23.46 -8.86 -0.81
C SER A 815 -22.28 -8.74 -1.79
N ILE A 816 -22.30 -9.59 -2.81
CA ILE A 816 -21.63 -9.31 -4.08
C ILE A 816 -22.63 -8.47 -4.88
N THR A 817 -22.16 -7.30 -5.35
CA THR A 817 -22.83 -6.20 -6.09
C THR A 817 -23.59 -5.15 -5.30
#